data_AF-A0A8K0GJ80-F1
#
_entry.id   AF-A0A8K0GJ80-F1
#
_cell.length_a   1.000
_cell.length_b   1.000
_cell.length_c   1.000
_cell.angle_alpha   90.00
_cell.angle_beta   90.00
_cell.angle_gamma   90.00
#
_symmetry.space_group_name_H-M   'P 1'
#
loop_
_entity.id
_entity.type
_entity.pdbx_description
1 polymer ?
#
loop_
_entity_poly.entity_id
_entity_poly.type
_entity_poly.pdbx_seq_one_letter_code
_entity_poly.pdbx_strand_id
1 'polypeptide(L)'
;MTNRKLELQRDTMAESEEIHDLSRLLSSNERDFLIQNYEQQIPVSSLVGKTVGLYFCGASWEPCTVFTEKLVKVYEKLGSAFEVVHIPSKDSETKLLDGNEEIFKNYYPKLPWLMIPYCDSESIKRLEELFMFFRALPKLFILDSNGKVITSEGVKLVMEYGEHAFPFTSDHIRILEETEARKWQCLNSIFGPDDLLIAKENNQVPVNSLAGKIVGLYFAASSHCECQRFTPLLVKFYQEIGSTNFEVIYISSEESRYSIREYYTTMPWLSIRFSDSETRKSLKEIFKIVRISEVTRETRVPKLVIFDAEGKLTTDEGKEIVLEYGIDGYPFTSEKISTLKQNKQNQTLSSIFAPSDFFISNTGEKVPVSAVENNIVCLYFRKQSECQRFDRLLLETHTELTTSKMGFEVVVIQDQSETESLPFLTLSDYNTSESLAVHFKIQTFPGLVLIGPNGKTLVPDAVDLIRLHGSRAYPFTPVKIAELERQLRKQQTLKFLLCSEDRDFLIGPNGSIKNLSELEGKHVQLFFSAKYTKSSGDFVRRLIKPYEELGFEVVYISCDINRQSFNEYYEKMPWLALPFGDEKQKFLLRWFGITELPQVVELGKTGRTITTAGVPFLINREVEEVLDDNQMMNPEDNEVPDDNQMMNPEDDEVPDDNQMMNPEDEVVLDDNQMMNPEDEEVLDDNQPNNDEGRTDTTAGLDRLRHLLMLEEEEENEEDEDMLVFHPLEDHQNNNEGQIGLGLLFMIHVLNFYDRIVLLIMHVLAIFLDFFSDNRD
;
A
#
# COMPACT_ATOMS: atom_id res chain seq x y z
N MET A 1 -19.20 5.65 13.94
CA MET A 1 -20.66 5.37 13.91
C MET A 1 -21.46 6.10 12.82
N THR A 2 -20.92 7.10 12.10
CA THR A 2 -21.70 7.94 11.19
C THR A 2 -22.04 7.29 9.84
N ASN A 3 -21.15 6.45 9.28
CA ASN A 3 -21.35 5.80 7.97
C ASN A 3 -22.45 4.73 7.98
N ARG A 4 -22.55 3.93 9.04
CA ARG A 4 -23.57 2.86 9.15
C ARG A 4 -24.99 3.43 9.27
N LYS A 5 -25.13 4.62 9.87
CA LYS A 5 -26.41 5.34 9.99
C LYS A 5 -26.83 5.99 8.67
N LEU A 6 -25.85 6.35 7.82
CA LEU A 6 -26.05 6.86 6.45
C LEU A 6 -26.35 5.73 5.45
N GLU A 7 -25.73 4.56 5.62
CA GLU A 7 -26.07 3.34 4.85
C GLU A 7 -27.48 2.85 5.16
N LEU A 8 -27.89 2.82 6.45
CA LEU A 8 -29.28 2.54 6.81
C LEU A 8 -30.27 3.58 6.25
N GLN A 9 -29.87 4.85 6.10
CA GLN A 9 -30.71 5.88 5.46
C GLN A 9 -30.81 5.68 3.93
N ARG A 10 -29.75 5.21 3.27
CA ARG A 10 -29.75 4.84 1.84
C ARG A 10 -30.74 3.71 1.55
N ASP A 11 -30.77 2.69 2.39
CA ASP A 11 -31.69 1.56 2.23
C ASP A 11 -33.15 2.00 2.45
N THR A 12 -33.41 2.88 3.44
CA THR A 12 -34.78 3.39 3.68
C THR A 12 -35.33 4.34 2.60
N MET A 13 -34.48 5.07 1.86
CA MET A 13 -34.94 5.90 0.74
C MET A 13 -35.13 5.09 -0.55
N ALA A 14 -34.32 4.05 -0.77
CA ALA A 14 -34.47 3.14 -1.91
C ALA A 14 -35.73 2.25 -1.80
N GLU A 15 -36.27 2.09 -0.59
CA GLU A 15 -37.50 1.35 -0.27
C GLU A 15 -38.78 2.22 -0.19
N SER A 16 -38.69 3.54 -0.35
CA SER A 16 -39.88 4.39 -0.31
C SER A 16 -40.67 4.32 -1.62
N GLU A 17 -41.99 4.10 -1.53
CA GLU A 17 -42.90 4.07 -2.69
C GLU A 17 -42.93 5.39 -3.50
N GLU A 18 -42.29 6.46 -3.02
CA GLU A 18 -42.26 7.78 -3.65
C GLU A 18 -41.38 7.85 -4.91
N ILE A 19 -40.42 6.92 -5.12
CA ILE A 19 -39.43 6.97 -6.22
C ILE A 19 -39.84 6.12 -7.45
N HIS A 20 -40.91 5.31 -7.37
CA HIS A 20 -41.26 4.32 -8.40
C HIS A 20 -42.02 4.85 -9.64
N ASP A 21 -41.80 6.11 -10.02
CA ASP A 21 -42.33 6.65 -11.27
C ASP A 21 -41.44 7.79 -11.79
N LEU A 22 -40.71 7.54 -12.89
CA LEU A 22 -39.91 8.56 -13.59
C LEU A 22 -40.73 9.81 -13.92
N SER A 23 -42.03 9.65 -14.19
CA SER A 23 -42.94 10.76 -14.45
C SER A 23 -43.10 11.65 -13.22
N ARG A 24 -43.27 11.08 -12.02
CA ARG A 24 -43.35 11.85 -10.76
C ARG A 24 -42.00 12.41 -10.33
N LEU A 25 -40.93 11.67 -10.60
CA LEU A 25 -39.58 12.07 -10.24
C LEU A 25 -39.11 13.28 -11.05
N LEU A 26 -39.38 13.28 -12.36
CA LEU A 26 -38.87 14.28 -13.28
C LEU A 26 -39.90 15.35 -13.68
N SER A 27 -41.19 15.18 -13.40
CA SER A 27 -42.22 16.22 -13.64
C SER A 27 -42.47 17.09 -12.40
N SER A 28 -43.04 18.28 -12.60
CA SER A 28 -43.59 19.16 -11.56
C SER A 28 -45.08 19.40 -11.82
N ASN A 29 -45.78 20.07 -10.90
CA ASN A 29 -47.19 20.43 -11.08
C ASN A 29 -47.44 21.31 -12.33
N GLU A 30 -46.39 21.97 -12.83
CA GLU A 30 -46.47 22.92 -13.94
C GLU A 30 -45.73 22.44 -15.21
N ARG A 31 -45.04 21.28 -15.15
CA ARG A 31 -44.21 20.78 -16.26
C ARG A 31 -44.13 19.25 -16.28
N ASP A 32 -44.42 18.68 -17.44
CA ASP A 32 -44.34 17.24 -17.77
C ASP A 32 -43.36 16.93 -18.92
N PHE A 33 -42.49 17.88 -19.26
CA PHE A 33 -41.49 17.75 -20.31
C PHE A 33 -40.05 17.98 -19.80
N LEU A 34 -39.09 17.46 -20.57
CA LEU A 34 -37.67 17.75 -20.55
C LEU A 34 -37.30 18.56 -21.80
N ILE A 35 -36.11 19.13 -21.83
CA ILE A 35 -35.62 19.87 -23.00
C ILE A 35 -34.44 19.16 -23.66
N GLN A 36 -34.40 19.22 -24.99
CA GLN A 36 -33.26 18.83 -25.81
C GLN A 36 -32.86 20.04 -26.67
N ASN A 37 -31.55 20.32 -26.76
CA ASN A 37 -31.00 21.46 -27.52
C ASN A 37 -31.62 22.83 -27.18
N TYR A 38 -32.13 23.03 -25.95
CA TYR A 38 -32.84 24.22 -25.47
C TYR A 38 -34.12 24.66 -26.20
N GLU A 39 -34.47 24.01 -27.31
CA GLU A 39 -35.61 24.41 -28.13
C GLU A 39 -36.72 23.35 -28.16
N GLN A 40 -36.35 22.07 -28.04
CA GLN A 40 -37.29 20.98 -28.19
C GLN A 40 -37.78 20.47 -26.84
N GLN A 41 -39.10 20.50 -26.64
CA GLN A 41 -39.75 19.87 -25.48
C GLN A 41 -40.02 18.40 -25.78
N ILE A 42 -39.56 17.54 -24.88
CA ILE A 42 -39.72 16.09 -24.94
C ILE A 42 -40.54 15.63 -23.74
N PRO A 43 -41.69 14.97 -23.92
CA PRO A 43 -42.49 14.49 -22.78
C PRO A 43 -41.68 13.53 -21.90
N VAL A 44 -41.82 13.65 -20.57
CA VAL A 44 -41.15 12.74 -19.61
C VAL A 44 -41.58 11.28 -19.84
N SER A 45 -42.80 11.05 -20.33
CA SER A 45 -43.30 9.73 -20.72
C SER A 45 -42.48 9.03 -21.81
N SER A 46 -41.63 9.75 -22.55
CA SER A 46 -40.68 9.16 -23.51
C SER A 46 -39.57 8.32 -22.87
N LEU A 47 -39.39 8.44 -21.55
CA LEU A 47 -38.41 7.69 -20.77
C LEU A 47 -38.91 6.31 -20.34
N VAL A 48 -40.22 6.05 -20.46
CA VAL A 48 -40.82 4.79 -20.02
C VAL A 48 -40.20 3.62 -20.77
N GLY A 49 -39.75 2.61 -20.04
CA GLY A 49 -39.11 1.42 -20.60
C GLY A 49 -37.61 1.55 -20.89
N LYS A 50 -37.01 2.73 -20.67
CA LYS A 50 -35.57 2.95 -20.84
C LYS A 50 -34.82 2.83 -19.52
N THR A 51 -33.54 2.48 -19.59
CA THR A 51 -32.61 2.72 -18.49
C THR A 51 -32.23 4.20 -18.50
N VAL A 52 -32.35 4.89 -17.37
CA VAL A 52 -32.17 6.35 -17.29
C VAL A 52 -30.99 6.71 -16.40
N GLY A 53 -30.03 7.46 -16.94
CA GLY A 53 -28.94 8.06 -16.17
C GLY A 53 -29.29 9.48 -15.72
N LEU A 54 -29.45 9.72 -14.42
CA LEU A 54 -29.54 11.07 -13.85
C LEU A 54 -28.14 11.63 -13.67
N TYR A 55 -27.75 12.56 -14.54
CA TYR A 55 -26.41 13.11 -14.62
C TYR A 55 -26.34 14.51 -14.01
N PHE A 56 -25.63 14.64 -12.89
CA PHE A 56 -25.38 15.90 -12.21
C PHE A 56 -23.97 16.38 -12.54
N CYS A 57 -23.86 17.58 -13.10
CA CYS A 57 -22.58 18.20 -13.44
C CYS A 57 -22.69 19.74 -13.48
N GLY A 58 -21.57 20.39 -13.17
CA GLY A 58 -21.39 21.84 -13.30
C GLY A 58 -20.61 22.18 -14.57
N ALA A 59 -20.99 23.27 -15.25
CA ALA A 59 -20.26 23.73 -16.43
C ALA A 59 -18.84 24.21 -16.06
N SER A 60 -17.86 23.90 -16.90
CA SER A 60 -16.49 24.44 -16.85
C SER A 60 -15.59 23.91 -15.70
N TRP A 61 -15.82 22.69 -15.23
CA TRP A 61 -14.91 22.00 -14.29
C TRP A 61 -14.29 20.76 -14.92
N GLU A 62 -12.95 20.64 -14.83
CA GLU A 62 -12.16 19.68 -15.61
C GLU A 62 -12.58 18.21 -15.45
N PRO A 63 -12.81 17.68 -14.22
CA PRO A 63 -13.31 16.31 -14.04
C PRO A 63 -14.68 16.05 -14.69
N CYS A 64 -15.52 17.08 -14.76
CA CYS A 64 -16.81 17.04 -15.42
C CYS A 64 -16.65 16.97 -16.95
N THR A 65 -15.69 17.69 -17.52
CA THR A 65 -15.36 17.66 -18.96
C THR A 65 -14.92 16.26 -19.39
N VAL A 66 -13.92 15.69 -18.70
CA VAL A 66 -13.36 14.37 -19.01
C VAL A 66 -14.44 13.29 -18.96
N PHE A 67 -15.26 13.30 -17.91
CA PHE A 67 -16.35 12.33 -17.78
C PHE A 67 -17.43 12.50 -18.86
N THR A 68 -17.81 13.74 -19.17
CA THR A 68 -18.84 14.03 -20.19
C THR A 68 -18.46 13.46 -21.54
N GLU A 69 -17.21 13.64 -21.98
CA GLU A 69 -16.72 13.11 -23.26
C GLU A 69 -16.82 11.59 -23.34
N LYS A 70 -16.49 10.90 -22.24
CA LYS A 70 -16.63 9.44 -22.14
C LYS A 70 -18.10 9.02 -22.17
N LEU A 71 -18.97 9.72 -21.41
CA LEU A 71 -20.40 9.42 -21.35
C LEU A 71 -21.08 9.61 -22.71
N VAL A 72 -20.69 10.62 -23.50
CA VAL A 72 -21.19 10.81 -24.88
C VAL A 72 -20.88 9.58 -25.75
N LYS A 73 -19.64 9.09 -25.73
CA LYS A 73 -19.25 7.89 -26.49
C LYS A 73 -20.07 6.65 -26.10
N VAL A 74 -20.35 6.49 -24.79
CA VAL A 74 -21.18 5.39 -24.29
C VAL A 74 -22.64 5.55 -24.71
N TYR A 75 -23.19 6.76 -24.56
CA TYR A 75 -24.56 7.08 -24.94
C TYR A 75 -24.83 6.80 -26.42
N GLU A 76 -23.94 7.22 -27.32
CA GLU A 76 -24.06 6.98 -28.76
C GLU A 76 -24.06 5.48 -29.11
N LYS A 77 -23.28 4.65 -28.40
CA LYS A 77 -23.22 3.21 -28.62
C LYS A 77 -24.44 2.46 -28.09
N LEU A 78 -24.96 2.87 -26.93
CA LEU A 78 -26.12 2.24 -26.31
C LEU A 78 -27.45 2.64 -26.97
N GLY A 79 -27.50 3.80 -27.64
CA GLY A 79 -28.64 4.25 -28.41
C GLY A 79 -29.93 4.29 -27.58
N SER A 80 -31.04 3.81 -28.12
CA SER A 80 -32.36 3.95 -27.50
C SER A 80 -32.57 3.18 -26.19
N ALA A 81 -31.65 2.29 -25.81
CA ALA A 81 -31.74 1.50 -24.59
C ALA A 81 -31.34 2.28 -23.32
N PHE A 82 -30.55 3.34 -23.47
CA PHE A 82 -30.05 4.17 -22.38
C PHE A 82 -30.30 5.65 -22.67
N GLU A 83 -31.00 6.33 -21.76
CA GLU A 83 -31.26 7.76 -21.86
C GLU A 83 -30.56 8.50 -20.73
N VAL A 84 -30.04 9.70 -21.00
CA VAL A 84 -29.44 10.54 -19.96
C VAL A 84 -30.33 11.75 -19.73
N VAL A 85 -30.58 12.06 -18.46
CA VAL A 85 -31.26 13.28 -18.04
C VAL A 85 -30.27 14.10 -17.25
N HIS A 86 -29.84 15.22 -17.82
CA HIS A 86 -28.93 16.15 -17.20
C HIS A 86 -29.66 17.06 -16.20
N ILE A 87 -29.11 17.15 -14.98
CA ILE A 87 -29.55 18.03 -13.91
C ILE A 87 -28.47 19.11 -13.74
N PRO A 88 -28.75 20.37 -14.09
CA PRO A 88 -27.83 21.48 -13.84
C PRO A 88 -27.55 21.60 -12.34
N SER A 89 -26.31 21.42 -11.90
CA SER A 89 -25.93 21.53 -10.49
C SER A 89 -24.88 22.63 -10.26
N LYS A 90 -24.96 23.29 -9.11
CA LYS A 90 -24.03 24.34 -8.68
C LYS A 90 -22.89 23.72 -7.88
N ASP A 91 -21.65 23.92 -8.31
CA ASP A 91 -20.49 23.57 -7.48
C ASP A 91 -20.47 24.45 -6.22
N SER A 92 -20.38 23.83 -5.04
CA SER A 92 -20.33 24.53 -3.76
C SER A 92 -18.96 25.13 -3.42
N GLU A 93 -17.88 24.72 -4.12
CA GLU A 93 -16.51 25.19 -3.85
C GLU A 93 -16.12 26.40 -4.71
N THR A 94 -16.63 26.50 -5.94
CA THR A 94 -16.39 27.66 -6.79
C THR A 94 -17.45 28.74 -6.60
N LYS A 95 -17.12 29.80 -5.83
CA LYS A 95 -17.82 31.10 -5.88
C LYS A 95 -17.83 31.76 -7.27
N LEU A 96 -17.38 31.07 -8.32
CA LEU A 96 -17.08 31.62 -9.64
C LEU A 96 -18.22 31.52 -10.66
N LEU A 97 -19.33 30.82 -10.36
CA LEU A 97 -20.46 30.77 -11.29
C LEU A 97 -21.80 30.91 -10.56
N ASP A 98 -21.99 32.08 -9.96
CA ASP A 98 -23.34 32.63 -9.79
C ASP A 98 -23.97 32.78 -11.20
N GLY A 99 -24.70 31.75 -11.61
CA GLY A 99 -25.89 31.89 -12.46
C GLY A 99 -25.71 32.61 -13.80
N ASN A 100 -24.73 32.25 -14.62
CA ASN A 100 -24.68 32.76 -16.00
C ASN A 100 -25.39 31.79 -16.95
N GLU A 101 -26.71 31.96 -17.09
CA GLU A 101 -27.58 31.21 -18.02
C GLU A 101 -27.01 31.19 -19.46
N GLU A 102 -26.22 32.19 -19.83
CA GLU A 102 -25.51 32.26 -21.13
C GLU A 102 -24.40 31.22 -21.31
N ILE A 103 -23.65 30.89 -20.25
CA ILE A 103 -22.61 29.82 -20.32
C ILE A 103 -23.31 28.46 -20.50
N PHE A 104 -24.43 28.27 -19.80
CA PHE A 104 -25.28 27.10 -19.97
C PHE A 104 -25.83 27.03 -21.41
N LYS A 105 -26.39 28.13 -21.94
CA LYS A 105 -26.88 28.18 -23.33
C LYS A 105 -25.82 27.89 -24.40
N ASN A 106 -24.54 28.16 -24.14
CA ASN A 106 -23.46 27.95 -25.10
C ASN A 106 -22.83 26.54 -25.04
N TYR A 107 -22.82 25.91 -23.86
CA TYR A 107 -22.19 24.60 -23.65
C TYR A 107 -23.14 23.43 -23.98
N TYR A 108 -24.38 23.51 -23.52
CA TYR A 108 -25.30 22.37 -23.52
C TYR A 108 -26.07 22.05 -24.82
N PRO A 109 -26.25 22.93 -25.83
CA PRO A 109 -26.85 22.52 -27.11
C PRO A 109 -26.03 21.48 -27.88
N LYS A 110 -24.82 21.16 -27.40
CA LYS A 110 -23.91 20.18 -28.00
C LYS A 110 -24.04 18.78 -27.41
N LEU A 111 -24.79 18.61 -26.32
CA LEU A 111 -24.95 17.31 -25.67
C LEU A 111 -26.13 16.54 -26.28
N PRO A 112 -26.01 15.21 -26.46
CA PRO A 112 -26.98 14.44 -27.25
C PRO A 112 -28.25 14.04 -26.47
N TRP A 113 -28.35 14.38 -25.19
CA TRP A 113 -29.33 13.86 -24.24
C TRP A 113 -30.29 14.92 -23.68
N LEU A 114 -31.24 14.49 -22.84
CA LEU A 114 -32.29 15.33 -22.27
C LEU A 114 -31.82 16.11 -21.04
N MET A 115 -32.53 17.18 -20.69
CA MET A 115 -32.18 18.07 -19.58
C MET A 115 -33.43 18.60 -18.86
N ILE A 116 -33.33 18.81 -17.55
CA ILE A 116 -34.32 19.60 -16.79
C ILE A 116 -34.15 21.09 -17.15
N PRO A 117 -35.23 21.82 -17.53
CA PRO A 117 -35.13 23.23 -17.84
C PRO A 117 -34.45 24.02 -16.71
N TYR A 118 -33.47 24.85 -17.04
CA TYR A 118 -32.72 25.64 -16.05
C TYR A 118 -33.61 26.57 -15.22
N CYS A 119 -34.74 27.04 -15.78
CA CYS A 119 -35.72 27.85 -15.06
C CYS A 119 -36.53 27.07 -14.01
N ASP A 120 -36.55 25.73 -14.06
CA ASP A 120 -37.22 24.88 -13.08
C ASP A 120 -36.31 24.61 -11.87
N SER A 121 -36.01 25.69 -11.15
CA SER A 121 -35.17 25.66 -9.96
C SER A 121 -35.72 24.78 -8.84
N GLU A 122 -37.05 24.59 -8.78
CA GLU A 122 -37.70 23.75 -7.78
C GLU A 122 -37.44 22.26 -8.03
N SER A 123 -37.60 21.80 -9.27
CA SER A 123 -37.31 20.41 -9.63
C SER A 123 -35.82 20.09 -9.52
N ILE A 124 -34.95 21.01 -9.94
CA ILE A 124 -33.49 20.87 -9.79
C ILE A 124 -33.13 20.71 -8.31
N LYS A 125 -33.59 21.63 -7.45
CA LYS A 125 -33.31 21.59 -6.02
C LYS A 125 -33.84 20.32 -5.36
N ARG A 126 -35.05 19.87 -5.73
CA ARG A 126 -35.62 18.61 -5.23
C ARG A 126 -34.77 17.41 -5.62
N LEU A 127 -34.30 17.33 -6.87
CA LEU A 127 -33.44 16.24 -7.33
C LEU A 127 -32.06 16.27 -6.65
N GLU A 128 -31.49 17.46 -6.42
CA GLU A 128 -30.27 17.61 -5.63
C GLU A 128 -30.48 17.14 -4.18
N GLU A 129 -31.60 17.51 -3.53
CA GLU A 129 -31.90 17.07 -2.17
C GLU A 129 -32.13 15.54 -2.07
N LEU A 130 -32.70 14.92 -3.11
CA LEU A 130 -32.96 13.47 -3.14
C LEU A 130 -31.71 12.63 -3.45
N PHE A 131 -30.83 13.11 -4.33
CA PHE A 131 -29.71 12.30 -4.86
C PHE A 131 -28.32 12.83 -4.47
N MET A 132 -28.17 14.11 -4.14
CA MET A 132 -26.88 14.75 -3.88
C MET A 132 -26.65 15.08 -2.41
N PHE A 133 -26.43 14.06 -1.58
CA PHE A 133 -26.05 14.24 -0.16
C PHE A 133 -24.54 14.53 0.04
N PHE A 134 -23.70 14.29 -0.98
CA PHE A 134 -22.24 14.48 -0.94
C PHE A 134 -21.77 15.49 -2.00
N ARG A 135 -20.82 16.37 -1.64
CA ARG A 135 -20.33 17.54 -2.41
C ARG A 135 -19.31 17.26 -3.53
N ALA A 136 -19.29 16.07 -4.11
CA ALA A 136 -18.37 15.75 -5.21
C ALA A 136 -19.16 15.55 -6.51
N LEU A 137 -18.87 16.36 -7.53
CA LEU A 137 -19.29 16.14 -8.92
C LEU A 137 -18.18 15.38 -9.68
N PRO A 138 -18.37 14.93 -10.94
CA PRO A 138 -19.65 14.60 -11.55
C PRO A 138 -20.36 13.46 -10.78
N LYS A 139 -21.68 13.35 -10.90
CA LYS A 139 -22.45 12.20 -10.40
C LYS A 139 -23.41 11.67 -11.45
N LEU A 140 -23.51 10.34 -11.54
CA LEU A 140 -24.40 9.65 -12.46
C LEU A 140 -25.10 8.53 -11.70
N PHE A 141 -26.41 8.68 -11.49
CA PHE A 141 -27.26 7.63 -10.93
C PHE A 141 -27.95 6.90 -12.08
N ILE A 142 -27.88 5.57 -12.07
CA ILE A 142 -28.55 4.75 -13.08
C ILE A 142 -29.87 4.24 -12.50
N LEU A 143 -30.96 4.49 -13.20
CA LEU A 143 -32.32 4.09 -12.84
C LEU A 143 -32.85 3.08 -13.85
N ASP A 144 -33.66 2.15 -13.38
CA ASP A 144 -34.42 1.24 -14.23
C ASP A 144 -35.62 1.94 -14.89
N SER A 145 -36.37 1.19 -15.70
CA SER A 145 -37.55 1.68 -16.42
C SER A 145 -38.69 2.19 -15.52
N ASN A 146 -38.67 1.84 -14.23
CA ASN A 146 -39.66 2.24 -13.24
C ASN A 146 -39.16 3.39 -12.36
N GLY A 147 -37.94 3.88 -12.59
CA GLY A 147 -37.33 4.94 -11.79
C GLY A 147 -36.63 4.43 -10.53
N LYS A 148 -36.49 3.12 -10.33
CA LYS A 148 -35.72 2.56 -9.23
C LYS A 148 -34.23 2.71 -9.50
N VAL A 149 -33.47 3.17 -8.51
CA VAL A 149 -32.01 3.28 -8.62
C VAL A 149 -31.39 1.88 -8.71
N ILE A 150 -30.71 1.59 -9.82
CA ILE A 150 -29.90 0.39 -10.04
C ILE A 150 -28.53 0.58 -9.36
N THR A 151 -27.89 1.74 -9.54
CA THR A 151 -26.59 2.05 -8.93
C THR A 151 -26.34 3.55 -8.84
N SER A 152 -25.64 3.98 -7.77
CA SER A 152 -25.11 5.34 -7.61
C SER A 152 -23.68 5.51 -8.14
N GLU A 153 -23.03 4.41 -8.54
CA GLU A 153 -21.64 4.37 -8.99
C GLU A 153 -21.52 4.53 -10.52
N GLY A 154 -22.51 5.13 -11.18
CA GLY A 154 -22.58 5.21 -12.64
C GLY A 154 -21.35 5.89 -13.27
N VAL A 155 -20.77 6.89 -12.59
CA VAL A 155 -19.52 7.55 -13.04
C VAL A 155 -18.38 6.54 -13.07
N LYS A 156 -18.17 5.80 -11.97
CA LYS A 156 -17.13 4.78 -11.88
C LYS A 156 -17.30 3.74 -12.99
N LEU A 157 -18.52 3.20 -13.13
CA LEU A 157 -18.79 2.12 -14.08
C LEU A 157 -18.63 2.55 -15.55
N VAL A 158 -19.04 3.77 -15.91
CA VAL A 158 -18.84 4.31 -17.26
C VAL A 158 -17.35 4.58 -17.53
N MET A 159 -16.61 5.06 -16.53
CA MET A 159 -15.16 5.29 -16.67
C MET A 159 -14.41 3.97 -16.86
N GLU A 160 -14.76 2.94 -16.08
CA GLU A 160 -14.07 1.65 -16.03
C GLU A 160 -14.46 0.72 -17.19
N TYR A 161 -15.76 0.55 -17.44
CA TYR A 161 -16.26 -0.46 -18.40
C TYR A 161 -16.90 0.14 -19.66
N GLY A 162 -17.10 1.47 -19.72
CA GLY A 162 -17.75 2.11 -20.87
C GLY A 162 -19.15 1.54 -21.15
N GLU A 163 -19.44 1.23 -22.42
CA GLU A 163 -20.72 0.64 -22.81
C GLU A 163 -20.93 -0.78 -22.28
N HIS A 164 -19.85 -1.50 -21.94
CA HIS A 164 -19.95 -2.87 -21.43
C HIS A 164 -20.58 -2.92 -20.03
N ALA A 165 -20.56 -1.81 -19.29
CA ALA A 165 -21.26 -1.71 -18.01
C ALA A 165 -22.77 -1.95 -18.15
N PHE A 166 -23.38 -1.66 -19.30
CA PHE A 166 -24.82 -1.84 -19.52
C PHE A 166 -25.21 -3.33 -19.38
N PRO A 167 -26.26 -3.68 -18.60
CA PRO A 167 -27.36 -2.83 -18.09
C PRO A 167 -27.14 -2.22 -16.70
N PHE A 168 -25.89 -2.12 -16.24
CA PHE A 168 -25.46 -1.56 -14.95
C PHE A 168 -25.97 -2.30 -13.70
N THR A 169 -26.59 -3.46 -13.88
CA THR A 169 -27.08 -4.32 -12.79
C THR A 169 -25.91 -4.92 -12.02
N SER A 170 -26.06 -5.07 -10.70
CA SER A 170 -25.02 -5.63 -9.84
C SER A 170 -24.53 -7.01 -10.29
N ASP A 171 -25.41 -7.88 -10.78
CA ASP A 171 -25.02 -9.21 -11.28
C ASP A 171 -24.13 -9.12 -12.54
N HIS A 172 -24.46 -8.23 -13.47
CA HIS A 172 -23.66 -8.00 -14.67
C HIS A 172 -22.30 -7.38 -14.36
N ILE A 173 -22.26 -6.38 -13.46
CA ILE A 173 -21.00 -5.78 -13.01
C ILE A 173 -20.13 -6.82 -12.32
N ARG A 174 -20.70 -7.69 -11.47
CA ARG A 174 -19.96 -8.79 -10.85
C ARG A 174 -19.34 -9.72 -11.92
N ILE A 175 -20.06 -10.03 -12.99
CA ILE A 175 -19.53 -10.86 -14.09
C ILE A 175 -18.36 -10.16 -14.81
N LEU A 176 -18.45 -8.85 -15.05
CA LEU A 176 -17.36 -8.07 -15.64
C LEU A 176 -16.13 -8.07 -14.73
N GLU A 177 -16.32 -7.77 -13.43
CA GLU A 177 -15.27 -7.79 -12.42
C GLU A 177 -14.61 -9.18 -12.32
N GLU A 178 -15.39 -10.26 -12.32
CA GLU A 178 -14.86 -11.63 -12.33
C GLU A 178 -14.09 -11.95 -13.61
N THR A 179 -14.56 -11.47 -14.76
CA THR A 179 -13.91 -11.70 -16.06
C THR A 179 -12.57 -10.96 -16.14
N GLU A 180 -12.51 -9.72 -15.68
CA GLU A 180 -11.26 -8.97 -15.57
C GLU A 180 -10.32 -9.59 -14.55
N ALA A 181 -10.82 -9.99 -13.37
CA ALA A 181 -10.01 -10.67 -12.38
C ALA A 181 -9.36 -11.96 -12.94
N ARG A 182 -10.09 -12.72 -13.77
CA ARG A 182 -9.55 -13.92 -14.45
C ARG A 182 -8.46 -13.57 -15.47
N LYS A 183 -8.56 -12.45 -16.17
CA LYS A 183 -7.52 -11.99 -17.12
C LYS A 183 -6.17 -11.83 -16.41
N TRP A 184 -6.17 -11.31 -15.20
CA TRP A 184 -4.95 -11.04 -14.44
C TRP A 184 -4.38 -12.26 -13.69
N GLN A 185 -5.05 -13.41 -13.77
CA GLN A 185 -4.54 -14.67 -13.25
C GLN A 185 -3.59 -15.39 -14.22
N CYS A 186 -3.37 -14.85 -15.42
CA CYS A 186 -2.49 -15.46 -16.42
C CYS A 186 -1.42 -14.48 -16.92
N LEU A 187 -0.15 -14.87 -16.82
CA LEU A 187 1.00 -14.09 -17.27
C LEU A 187 0.91 -13.75 -18.76
N ASN A 188 0.43 -14.68 -19.59
CA ASN A 188 0.26 -14.47 -21.04
C ASN A 188 -0.89 -13.50 -21.39
N SER A 189 -1.77 -13.20 -20.43
CA SER A 189 -2.80 -12.18 -20.58
C SER A 189 -2.32 -10.81 -20.10
N ILE A 190 -1.28 -10.79 -19.26
CA ILE A 190 -0.59 -9.58 -18.80
C ILE A 190 0.39 -9.09 -19.87
N PHE A 191 1.21 -10.00 -20.39
CA PHE A 191 2.23 -9.74 -21.40
C PHE A 191 1.92 -10.53 -22.67
N GLY A 192 1.93 -9.86 -23.82
CA GLY A 192 1.92 -10.52 -25.11
C GLY A 192 3.20 -11.36 -25.33
N PRO A 193 3.15 -12.40 -26.17
CA PRO A 193 4.30 -13.29 -26.39
C PRO A 193 5.52 -12.55 -26.97
N ASP A 194 5.27 -11.50 -27.77
CA ASP A 194 6.29 -10.68 -28.42
C ASP A 194 6.66 -9.42 -27.62
N ASP A 195 6.06 -9.23 -26.44
CA ASP A 195 6.42 -8.11 -25.58
C ASP A 195 7.89 -8.25 -25.13
N LEU A 196 8.58 -7.12 -25.05
CA LEU A 196 10.03 -7.07 -24.84
C LEU A 196 10.37 -6.55 -23.44
N LEU A 197 11.03 -7.41 -22.67
CA LEU A 197 11.61 -7.10 -21.37
C LEU A 197 13.03 -6.58 -21.53
N ILE A 198 13.49 -5.79 -20.57
CA ILE A 198 14.86 -5.28 -20.48
C ILE A 198 15.68 -6.23 -19.60
N ALA A 199 16.74 -6.80 -20.17
CA ALA A 199 17.81 -7.47 -19.45
C ALA A 199 18.95 -6.50 -19.12
N LYS A 200 20.02 -7.01 -18.52
CA LYS A 200 21.24 -6.22 -18.30
C LYS A 200 21.83 -5.72 -19.61
N GLU A 201 22.54 -4.60 -19.51
CA GLU A 201 23.19 -3.93 -20.65
C GLU A 201 22.22 -3.42 -21.73
N ASN A 202 20.96 -3.17 -21.35
CA ASN A 202 19.86 -2.76 -22.25
C ASN A 202 19.52 -3.79 -23.34
N ASN A 203 19.91 -5.05 -23.16
CA ASN A 203 19.47 -6.13 -24.05
C ASN A 203 17.96 -6.36 -23.91
N GLN A 204 17.29 -6.65 -25.02
CA GLN A 204 15.85 -6.93 -25.04
C GLN A 204 15.60 -8.43 -25.10
N VAL A 205 14.66 -8.91 -24.29
CA VAL A 205 14.30 -10.33 -24.17
C VAL A 205 12.79 -10.48 -24.39
N PRO A 206 12.33 -11.31 -25.35
CA PRO A 206 10.91 -11.52 -25.57
C PRO A 206 10.30 -12.36 -24.44
N VAL A 207 9.06 -12.05 -24.06
CA VAL A 207 8.33 -12.75 -22.99
C VAL A 207 8.17 -14.23 -23.28
N ASN A 208 8.00 -14.64 -24.54
CA ASN A 208 7.91 -16.06 -24.91
C ASN A 208 9.16 -16.88 -24.51
N SER A 209 10.32 -16.25 -24.27
CA SER A 209 11.51 -16.95 -23.74
C SER A 209 11.36 -17.42 -22.28
N LEU A 210 10.32 -16.96 -21.58
CA LEU A 210 9.97 -17.35 -20.21
C LEU A 210 9.08 -18.60 -20.15
N ALA A 211 8.65 -19.13 -21.30
CA ALA A 211 7.78 -20.31 -21.33
C ALA A 211 8.38 -21.49 -20.55
N GLY A 212 7.58 -22.08 -19.66
CA GLY A 212 8.00 -23.18 -18.80
C GLY A 212 8.79 -22.78 -17.54
N LYS A 213 9.04 -21.48 -17.32
CA LYS A 213 9.66 -20.98 -16.09
C LYS A 213 8.60 -20.50 -15.10
N ILE A 214 8.91 -20.63 -13.81
CA ILE A 214 8.18 -19.91 -12.76
C ILE A 214 8.59 -18.44 -12.86
N VAL A 215 7.62 -17.52 -12.84
CA VAL A 215 7.88 -16.08 -13.02
C VAL A 215 7.39 -15.29 -11.81
N GLY A 216 8.27 -14.48 -11.22
CA GLY A 216 7.93 -13.55 -10.16
C GLY A 216 7.82 -12.11 -10.66
N LEU A 217 6.64 -11.48 -10.56
CA LEU A 217 6.49 -10.03 -10.76
C LEU A 217 6.85 -9.29 -9.48
N TYR A 218 7.97 -8.57 -9.49
CA TYR A 218 8.52 -7.90 -8.32
C TYR A 218 8.30 -6.39 -8.35
N PHE A 219 7.38 -5.91 -7.50
CA PHE A 219 7.07 -4.50 -7.33
C PHE A 219 7.94 -3.91 -6.24
N ALA A 220 8.77 -2.91 -6.58
CA ALA A 220 9.64 -2.26 -5.62
C ALA A 220 9.97 -0.80 -5.97
N ALA A 221 10.43 -0.05 -4.96
CA ALA A 221 10.87 1.33 -5.09
C ALA A 221 12.15 1.54 -4.26
N SER A 222 13.14 2.23 -4.83
CA SER A 222 14.41 2.50 -4.17
C SER A 222 14.24 3.39 -2.94
N SER A 223 13.27 4.30 -2.98
CA SER A 223 12.90 5.17 -1.85
C SER A 223 12.22 4.44 -0.68
N HIS A 224 11.79 3.19 -0.86
CA HIS A 224 11.09 2.44 0.19
C HIS A 224 12.06 1.58 1.02
N CYS A 225 12.10 1.83 2.34
CA CYS A 225 13.05 1.17 3.24
C CYS A 225 12.91 -0.36 3.24
N GLU A 226 11.68 -0.87 3.19
CA GLU A 226 11.43 -2.31 3.17
C GLU A 226 11.92 -2.97 1.86
N CYS A 227 11.86 -2.26 0.73
CA CYS A 227 12.36 -2.76 -0.56
C CYS A 227 13.89 -2.89 -0.52
N GLN A 228 14.59 -1.92 0.08
CA GLN A 228 16.04 -1.99 0.26
C GLN A 228 16.48 -3.17 1.13
N ARG A 229 15.63 -3.61 2.07
CA ARG A 229 15.88 -4.77 2.94
C ARG A 229 15.57 -6.10 2.26
N PHE A 230 14.46 -6.16 1.52
CA PHE A 230 14.00 -7.39 0.88
C PHE A 230 14.78 -7.74 -0.38
N THR A 231 15.17 -6.75 -1.19
CA THR A 231 15.86 -6.99 -2.48
C THR A 231 17.11 -7.85 -2.33
N PRO A 232 18.05 -7.59 -1.39
CA PRO A 232 19.21 -8.46 -1.19
C PRO A 232 18.86 -9.91 -0.84
N LEU A 233 17.75 -10.13 -0.12
CA LEU A 233 17.28 -11.48 0.22
C LEU A 233 16.73 -12.20 -1.02
N LEU A 234 15.93 -11.49 -1.82
CA LEU A 234 15.41 -12.03 -3.08
C LEU A 234 16.54 -12.31 -4.10
N VAL A 235 17.60 -11.50 -4.12
CA VAL A 235 18.80 -11.75 -4.95
C VAL A 235 19.48 -13.06 -4.54
N LYS A 236 19.69 -13.29 -3.23
CA LYS A 236 20.27 -14.55 -2.73
C LYS A 236 19.40 -15.75 -3.12
N PHE A 237 18.09 -15.66 -2.87
CA PHE A 237 17.12 -16.68 -3.24
C PHE A 237 17.15 -17.01 -4.75
N TYR A 238 17.16 -15.97 -5.60
CA TYR A 238 17.24 -16.12 -7.06
C TYR A 238 18.54 -16.82 -7.51
N GLN A 239 19.67 -16.48 -6.90
CA GLN A 239 20.98 -17.07 -7.21
C GLN A 239 21.06 -18.55 -6.80
N GLU A 240 20.44 -18.93 -5.68
CA GLU A 240 20.42 -20.32 -5.20
C GLU A 240 19.61 -21.26 -6.11
N ILE A 241 18.50 -20.77 -6.69
CA ILE A 241 17.69 -21.56 -7.64
C ILE A 241 18.34 -21.63 -9.02
N GLY A 242 18.90 -20.50 -9.47
CA GLY A 242 19.37 -20.32 -10.84
C GLY A 242 18.27 -19.91 -11.83
N SER A 243 18.67 -19.18 -12.87
CA SER A 243 17.76 -18.53 -13.85
C SER A 243 17.13 -19.46 -14.89
N THR A 244 17.42 -20.76 -14.81
CA THR A 244 16.91 -21.75 -15.77
C THR A 244 15.42 -22.03 -15.57
N ASN A 245 14.99 -22.15 -14.30
CA ASN A 245 13.61 -22.54 -13.95
C ASN A 245 12.81 -21.45 -13.23
N PHE A 246 13.46 -20.36 -12.81
CA PHE A 246 12.84 -19.23 -12.11
C PHE A 246 13.37 -17.91 -12.70
N GLU A 247 12.46 -17.00 -13.06
CA GLU A 247 12.79 -15.66 -13.52
C GLU A 247 12.02 -14.61 -12.72
N VAL A 248 12.59 -13.42 -12.54
CA VAL A 248 11.92 -12.30 -11.90
C VAL A 248 11.81 -11.15 -12.90
N ILE A 249 10.65 -10.48 -12.91
CA ILE A 249 10.40 -9.27 -13.70
C ILE A 249 10.20 -8.12 -12.73
N TYR A 250 11.15 -7.19 -12.72
CA TYR A 250 11.06 -5.96 -11.94
C TYR A 250 10.04 -4.99 -12.54
N ILE A 251 9.16 -4.49 -11.68
CA ILE A 251 8.16 -3.47 -11.98
C ILE A 251 8.38 -2.33 -10.99
N SER A 252 8.87 -1.19 -11.48
CA SER A 252 9.13 -0.07 -10.59
C SER A 252 7.84 0.56 -10.08
N SER A 253 7.81 0.87 -8.78
CA SER A 253 6.80 1.73 -8.17
C SER A 253 7.22 3.20 -8.10
N GLU A 254 8.34 3.55 -8.74
CA GLU A 254 8.82 4.93 -8.91
C GLU A 254 8.57 5.44 -10.33
N GLU A 255 8.53 6.76 -10.48
CA GLU A 255 8.32 7.41 -11.79
C GLU A 255 9.63 7.91 -12.42
N SER A 256 10.64 8.23 -11.61
CA SER A 256 11.93 8.76 -12.08
C SER A 256 12.76 7.70 -12.79
N ARG A 257 12.99 7.85 -14.10
CA ARG A 257 13.85 6.94 -14.90
C ARG A 257 15.24 6.76 -14.29
N TYR A 258 15.82 7.82 -13.72
CA TYR A 258 17.13 7.76 -13.06
C TYR A 258 17.11 6.81 -11.85
N SER A 259 16.14 7.01 -10.94
CA SER A 259 15.99 6.19 -9.73
C SER A 259 15.70 4.72 -10.06
N ILE A 260 14.85 4.49 -11.07
CA ILE A 260 14.54 3.16 -11.58
C ILE A 260 15.83 2.46 -12.04
N ARG A 261 16.63 3.13 -12.87
CA ARG A 261 17.85 2.57 -13.46
C ARG A 261 18.91 2.28 -12.39
N GLU A 262 19.15 3.23 -11.49
CA GLU A 262 20.12 3.08 -10.41
C GLU A 262 19.78 1.86 -9.54
N TYR A 263 18.52 1.74 -9.12
CA TYR A 263 18.09 0.63 -8.27
C TYR A 263 18.12 -0.72 -8.99
N TYR A 264 17.71 -0.75 -10.26
CA TYR A 264 17.78 -1.95 -11.08
C TYR A 264 19.21 -2.49 -11.21
N THR A 265 20.26 -1.65 -11.10
CA THR A 265 21.66 -2.14 -11.13
C THR A 265 21.95 -3.18 -10.04
N THR A 266 21.24 -3.12 -8.91
CA THR A 266 21.40 -4.02 -7.75
C THR A 266 20.76 -5.40 -7.93
N MET A 267 19.98 -5.60 -9.01
CA MET A 267 19.13 -6.78 -9.23
C MET A 267 19.65 -7.62 -10.41
N PRO A 268 19.66 -8.97 -10.38
CA PRO A 268 20.20 -9.81 -11.45
C PRO A 268 19.19 -10.23 -12.54
N TRP A 269 17.92 -9.82 -12.41
CA TRP A 269 16.78 -10.32 -13.20
C TRP A 269 16.28 -9.31 -14.24
N LEU A 270 15.21 -9.63 -14.96
CA LEU A 270 14.61 -8.80 -16.03
C LEU A 270 13.78 -7.63 -15.48
N SER A 271 13.44 -6.65 -16.32
CA SER A 271 12.51 -5.56 -15.99
C SER A 271 11.58 -5.28 -17.17
N ILE A 272 10.39 -4.74 -16.91
CA ILE A 272 9.63 -4.09 -17.98
C ILE A 272 10.32 -2.78 -18.41
N ARG A 273 9.97 -2.25 -19.59
CA ARG A 273 10.59 -1.02 -20.11
C ARG A 273 10.37 0.17 -19.16
N PHE A 274 11.43 0.93 -18.88
CA PHE A 274 11.33 2.09 -17.98
C PHE A 274 10.49 3.23 -18.55
N SER A 275 10.34 3.30 -19.88
CA SER A 275 9.43 4.22 -20.55
C SER A 275 7.95 3.81 -20.45
N ASP A 276 7.68 2.53 -20.22
CA ASP A 276 6.31 1.99 -20.19
C ASP A 276 5.64 2.26 -18.83
N SER A 277 5.24 3.51 -18.64
CA SER A 277 4.58 3.98 -17.42
C SER A 277 3.15 3.47 -17.28
N GLU A 278 2.51 3.17 -18.41
CA GLU A 278 1.14 2.68 -18.48
C GLU A 278 1.06 1.25 -17.93
N THR A 279 1.84 0.31 -18.47
CA THR A 279 1.88 -1.07 -17.96
C THR A 279 2.25 -1.09 -16.47
N ARG A 280 3.17 -0.22 -16.02
CA ARG A 280 3.48 -0.06 -14.59
C ARG A 280 2.24 0.36 -13.78
N LYS A 281 1.49 1.37 -14.24
CA LYS A 281 0.28 1.85 -13.55
C LYS A 281 -0.78 0.76 -13.49
N SER A 282 -1.09 0.11 -14.60
CA SER A 282 -2.10 -0.95 -14.65
C SER A 282 -1.75 -2.09 -13.69
N LEU A 283 -0.51 -2.59 -13.75
CA LEU A 283 -0.05 -3.67 -12.87
C LEU A 283 -0.12 -3.27 -11.39
N LYS A 284 0.20 -2.01 -11.08
CA LYS A 284 0.06 -1.49 -9.71
C LYS A 284 -1.39 -1.47 -9.24
N GLU A 285 -2.34 -1.13 -10.10
CA GLU A 285 -3.78 -1.13 -9.76
C GLU A 285 -4.30 -2.56 -9.57
N ILE A 286 -4.02 -3.43 -10.54
CA ILE A 286 -4.45 -4.83 -10.57
C ILE A 286 -4.01 -5.59 -9.31
N PHE A 287 -2.71 -5.48 -8.98
CA PHE A 287 -2.15 -6.17 -7.82
C PHE A 287 -2.31 -5.39 -6.52
N LYS A 288 -3.11 -4.31 -6.55
CA LYS A 288 -3.46 -3.45 -5.41
C LYS A 288 -2.22 -2.92 -4.70
N ILE A 289 -1.20 -2.58 -5.48
CA ILE A 289 0.04 -1.94 -5.03
C ILE A 289 -0.23 -0.52 -4.58
N VAL A 290 -1.20 0.17 -5.19
CA VAL A 290 -1.60 1.52 -4.77
C VAL A 290 -3.07 1.51 -4.38
N ARG A 291 -3.40 1.99 -3.19
CA ARG A 291 -4.78 2.33 -2.84
C ARG A 291 -4.95 3.83 -3.06
N ILE A 292 -5.89 4.23 -3.93
CA ILE A 292 -6.36 5.61 -4.00
C ILE A 292 -7.33 5.80 -2.84
N SER A 293 -6.81 5.96 -1.62
CA SER A 293 -7.55 6.65 -0.56
C SER A 293 -7.42 8.14 -0.87
N GLU A 294 -8.54 8.88 -0.84
CA GLU A 294 -8.58 10.34 -1.02
C GLU A 294 -7.69 11.09 0.00
N VAL A 295 -7.21 10.38 1.04
CA VAL A 295 -6.40 10.94 2.13
C VAL A 295 -4.95 10.43 2.14
N THR A 296 -4.66 9.22 1.66
CA THR A 296 -3.31 8.63 1.66
C THR A 296 -3.05 7.79 0.39
N ARG A 297 -2.06 8.17 -0.43
CA ARG A 297 -1.55 7.35 -1.55
C ARG A 297 -0.63 6.25 -1.02
N GLU A 298 -1.19 5.25 -0.36
CA GLU A 298 -0.45 4.08 0.16
C GLU A 298 0.17 3.29 -1.00
N THR A 299 1.48 3.00 -0.92
CA THR A 299 2.17 2.08 -1.85
C THR A 299 2.60 0.82 -1.10
N ARG A 300 1.96 -0.32 -1.40
CA ARG A 300 2.21 -1.64 -0.78
C ARG A 300 3.37 -2.36 -1.46
N VAL A 301 4.57 -1.82 -1.31
CA VAL A 301 5.83 -2.44 -1.77
C VAL A 301 6.77 -2.73 -0.60
N PRO A 302 7.65 -3.74 -0.67
CA PRO A 302 7.81 -4.69 -1.77
C PRO A 302 6.63 -5.67 -1.86
N LYS A 303 6.28 -6.06 -3.09
CA LYS A 303 5.34 -7.17 -3.36
C LYS A 303 5.93 -8.08 -4.44
N LEU A 304 5.79 -9.39 -4.25
CA LEU A 304 6.26 -10.39 -5.19
C LEU A 304 5.11 -11.33 -5.54
N VAL A 305 4.65 -11.27 -6.78
CA VAL A 305 3.54 -12.07 -7.30
C VAL A 305 4.10 -13.22 -8.12
N ILE A 306 3.73 -14.46 -7.81
CA ILE A 306 4.33 -15.66 -8.42
C ILE A 306 3.35 -16.32 -9.38
N PHE A 307 3.82 -16.60 -10.58
CA PHE A 307 3.17 -17.41 -11.60
C PHE A 307 3.93 -18.73 -11.79
N ASP A 308 3.20 -19.82 -11.99
CA ASP A 308 3.76 -21.14 -12.29
C ASP A 308 4.32 -21.23 -13.74
N ALA A 309 4.84 -22.40 -14.10
CA ALA A 309 5.46 -22.67 -15.40
C ALA A 309 4.47 -22.56 -16.58
N GLU A 310 3.18 -22.75 -16.31
CA GLU A 310 2.08 -22.59 -17.25
C GLU A 310 1.61 -21.12 -17.34
N GLY A 311 2.19 -20.23 -16.52
CA GLY A 311 1.88 -18.81 -16.46
C GLY A 311 0.60 -18.53 -15.68
N LYS A 312 0.14 -19.43 -14.81
CA LYS A 312 -1.01 -19.21 -13.93
C LYS A 312 -0.56 -18.63 -12.60
N LEU A 313 -1.31 -17.67 -12.07
CA LEU A 313 -1.08 -17.06 -10.77
C LEU A 313 -1.17 -18.11 -9.65
N THR A 314 -0.08 -18.28 -8.91
CA THR A 314 0.01 -19.25 -7.81
C THR A 314 -0.18 -18.57 -6.45
N THR A 315 0.44 -17.41 -6.24
CA THR A 315 0.33 -16.64 -5.00
C THR A 315 0.76 -15.19 -5.21
N ASP A 316 0.12 -14.25 -4.50
CA ASP A 316 0.58 -12.86 -4.40
C ASP A 316 1.33 -12.56 -3.09
N GLU A 317 1.56 -13.58 -2.27
CA GLU A 317 2.33 -13.59 -1.01
C GLU A 317 3.78 -14.09 -1.20
N GLY A 318 4.32 -13.98 -2.41
CA GLY A 318 5.65 -14.52 -2.74
C GLY A 318 6.75 -13.94 -1.86
N LYS A 319 6.62 -12.67 -1.45
CA LYS A 319 7.55 -12.01 -0.53
C LYS A 319 7.55 -12.67 0.83
N GLU A 320 6.36 -12.89 1.39
CA GLU A 320 6.16 -13.50 2.71
C GLU A 320 6.76 -14.90 2.71
N ILE A 321 6.52 -15.68 1.64
CA ILE A 321 7.07 -17.03 1.48
C ILE A 321 8.60 -17.00 1.45
N VAL A 322 9.22 -16.13 0.63
CA VAL A 322 10.69 -15.99 0.57
C VAL A 322 11.26 -15.56 1.92
N LEU A 323 10.62 -14.61 2.61
CA LEU A 323 11.05 -14.13 3.92
C LEU A 323 10.92 -15.17 5.04
N GLU A 324 9.96 -16.08 4.93
CA GLU A 324 9.60 -17.01 6.00
C GLU A 324 10.23 -18.39 5.83
N TYR A 325 10.27 -18.88 4.59
CA TYR A 325 10.71 -20.24 4.27
C TYR A 325 11.99 -20.26 3.44
N GLY A 326 12.48 -19.12 2.95
CA GLY A 326 13.67 -19.08 2.09
C GLY A 326 13.52 -20.02 0.89
N ILE A 327 14.59 -20.76 0.57
CA ILE A 327 14.64 -21.70 -0.56
C ILE A 327 13.59 -22.82 -0.46
N ASP A 328 13.15 -23.20 0.74
CA ASP A 328 12.15 -24.26 0.92
C ASP A 328 10.77 -23.86 0.40
N GLY A 329 10.52 -22.55 0.24
CA GLY A 329 9.31 -22.02 -0.39
C GLY A 329 9.20 -22.35 -1.88
N TYR A 330 10.32 -22.64 -2.56
CA TYR A 330 10.33 -23.08 -3.95
C TYR A 330 9.78 -24.51 -4.08
N PRO A 331 9.00 -24.85 -5.12
CA PRO A 331 8.64 -24.07 -6.32
C PRO A 331 7.35 -23.24 -6.20
N PHE A 332 7.01 -22.76 -4.99
CA PHE A 332 5.82 -21.95 -4.73
C PHE A 332 4.50 -22.62 -5.11
N THR A 333 4.44 -23.95 -5.24
CA THR A 333 3.17 -24.63 -5.52
C THR A 333 2.22 -24.50 -4.34
N SER A 334 0.92 -24.44 -4.62
CA SER A 334 -0.10 -24.34 -3.57
C SER A 334 0.03 -25.48 -2.54
N GLU A 335 0.30 -26.71 -2.98
CA GLU A 335 0.53 -27.86 -2.10
C GLU A 335 1.75 -27.68 -1.19
N LYS A 336 2.88 -27.22 -1.73
CA LYS A 336 4.11 -26.97 -0.97
C LYS A 336 3.89 -25.88 0.07
N ILE A 337 3.28 -24.77 -0.35
CA ILE A 337 2.97 -23.63 0.54
C ILE A 337 2.01 -24.07 1.65
N SER A 338 0.94 -24.80 1.33
CA SER A 338 0.01 -25.34 2.32
C SER A 338 0.71 -26.28 3.31
N THR A 339 1.60 -27.14 2.84
CA THR A 339 2.38 -28.05 3.69
C THR A 339 3.32 -27.27 4.63
N LEU A 340 4.01 -26.24 4.13
CA LEU A 340 4.87 -25.39 4.94
C LEU A 340 4.07 -24.62 6.01
N LYS A 341 2.93 -24.05 5.64
CA LYS A 341 2.01 -23.37 6.56
C LYS A 341 1.50 -24.35 7.65
N GLN A 342 1.16 -25.58 7.28
CA GLN A 342 0.71 -26.61 8.22
C GLN A 342 1.85 -27.08 9.14
N ASN A 343 3.05 -27.29 8.62
CA ASN A 343 4.22 -27.65 9.43
C ASN A 343 4.54 -26.55 10.45
N LYS A 344 4.44 -25.27 10.07
CA LYS A 344 4.57 -24.15 10.99
C LYS A 344 3.46 -24.14 12.05
N GLN A 345 2.22 -24.48 11.70
CA GLN A 345 1.14 -24.61 12.68
C GLN A 345 1.37 -25.75 13.69
N ASN A 346 2.06 -26.81 13.26
CA ASN A 346 2.42 -27.99 14.07
C ASN A 346 3.81 -27.87 14.72
N GLN A 347 4.42 -26.69 14.71
CA GLN A 347 5.75 -26.44 15.29
C GLN A 347 5.77 -26.79 16.79
N THR A 348 6.78 -27.56 17.20
CA THR A 348 7.09 -27.90 18.59
C THR A 348 8.42 -27.26 19.02
N LEU A 349 8.69 -27.15 20.32
CA LEU A 349 9.99 -26.69 20.81
C LEU A 349 11.14 -27.53 20.24
N SER A 350 11.02 -28.86 20.22
CA SER A 350 12.05 -29.74 19.66
C SER A 350 12.28 -29.50 18.17
N SER A 351 11.24 -29.14 17.40
CA SER A 351 11.40 -28.78 15.98
C SER A 351 12.10 -27.44 15.76
N ILE A 352 11.94 -26.49 16.69
CA ILE A 352 12.59 -25.17 16.62
C ILE A 352 14.10 -25.30 16.80
N PHE A 353 14.54 -26.13 17.75
CA PHE A 353 15.95 -26.29 18.07
C PHE A 353 16.66 -27.36 17.25
N ALA A 354 15.96 -28.11 16.39
CA ALA A 354 16.57 -29.15 15.56
C ALA A 354 17.66 -28.57 14.64
N PRO A 355 18.82 -29.26 14.47
CA PRO A 355 19.13 -30.61 14.96
C PRO A 355 19.62 -30.69 16.42
N SER A 356 19.70 -29.58 17.15
CA SER A 356 20.14 -29.58 18.55
C SER A 356 19.08 -30.20 19.49
N ASP A 357 19.53 -31.11 20.34
CA ASP A 357 18.70 -31.84 21.32
C ASP A 357 18.99 -31.46 22.78
N PHE A 358 19.99 -30.61 23.03
CA PHE A 358 20.33 -30.10 24.37
C PHE A 358 20.77 -28.63 24.36
N PHE A 359 20.64 -27.99 25.52
CA PHE A 359 21.26 -26.72 25.89
C PHE A 359 22.42 -26.95 26.86
N ILE A 360 23.27 -25.93 27.03
CA ILE A 360 24.35 -25.92 28.02
C ILE A 360 23.93 -25.02 29.19
N SER A 361 23.96 -25.53 30.42
CA SER A 361 23.73 -24.72 31.63
C SER A 361 24.93 -23.81 31.95
N ASN A 362 24.75 -22.88 32.88
CA ASN A 362 25.85 -22.06 33.41
C ASN A 362 26.94 -22.86 34.15
N THR A 363 26.68 -24.12 34.52
CA THR A 363 27.67 -25.06 35.08
C THR A 363 28.36 -25.91 34.03
N GLY A 364 27.96 -25.80 32.75
CA GLY A 364 28.48 -26.59 31.64
C GLY A 364 27.77 -27.95 31.46
N GLU A 365 26.68 -28.19 32.17
CA GLU A 365 25.90 -29.43 32.05
C GLU A 365 24.98 -29.40 30.82
N LYS A 366 24.78 -30.56 30.20
CA LYS A 366 23.84 -30.71 29.09
C LYS A 366 22.42 -30.87 29.62
N VAL A 367 21.53 -29.97 29.24
CA VAL A 367 20.11 -29.97 29.59
C VAL A 367 19.30 -30.33 28.34
N PRO A 368 18.54 -31.44 28.29
CA PRO A 368 17.79 -31.80 27.10
C PRO A 368 16.69 -30.76 26.80
N VAL A 369 16.38 -30.54 25.51
CA VAL A 369 15.31 -29.60 25.10
C VAL A 369 13.96 -29.95 25.75
N SER A 370 13.69 -31.24 25.97
CA SER A 370 12.49 -31.71 26.65
C SER A 370 12.35 -31.23 28.11
N ALA A 371 13.43 -30.78 28.75
CA ALA A 371 13.40 -30.28 30.13
C ALA A 371 12.66 -28.94 30.25
N VAL A 372 12.54 -28.19 29.15
CA VAL A 372 11.89 -26.86 29.13
C VAL A 372 10.55 -26.87 28.39
N GLU A 373 10.05 -28.03 27.95
CA GLU A 373 8.83 -28.12 27.13
C GLU A 373 7.57 -27.61 27.81
N ASN A 374 7.51 -27.66 29.15
CA ASN A 374 6.36 -27.13 29.90
C ASN A 374 6.51 -25.66 30.30
N ASN A 375 7.62 -25.01 29.92
CA ASN A 375 7.90 -23.62 30.25
C ASN A 375 7.57 -22.71 29.08
N ILE A 376 7.32 -21.44 29.37
CA ILE A 376 7.50 -20.38 28.38
C ILE A 376 9.00 -20.21 28.20
N VAL A 377 9.48 -20.41 26.98
CA VAL A 377 10.90 -20.32 26.63
C VAL A 377 11.16 -18.95 26.01
N CYS A 378 12.06 -18.19 26.61
CA CYS A 378 12.52 -16.90 26.13
C CYS A 378 13.83 -17.08 25.34
N LEU A 379 13.77 -16.97 24.02
CA LEU A 379 14.97 -16.91 23.19
C LEU A 379 15.57 -15.53 23.29
N TYR A 380 16.78 -15.46 23.85
CA TYR A 380 17.50 -14.22 24.06
C TYR A 380 18.69 -14.12 23.12
N PHE A 381 18.51 -13.37 22.03
CA PHE A 381 19.56 -13.04 21.07
C PHE A 381 20.38 -11.88 21.63
N ARG A 382 21.65 -12.17 21.95
CA ARG A 382 22.54 -11.26 22.67
C ARG A 382 23.78 -10.93 21.84
N LYS A 383 24.24 -9.70 22.00
CA LYS A 383 25.58 -9.25 21.65
C LYS A 383 26.16 -8.42 22.80
N GLN A 384 27.24 -8.89 23.42
CA GLN A 384 27.74 -8.42 24.72
C GLN A 384 27.93 -6.89 24.77
N SER A 385 28.43 -6.28 23.69
CA SER A 385 28.67 -4.83 23.63
C SER A 385 27.40 -3.97 23.73
N GLU A 386 26.23 -4.54 23.47
CA GLU A 386 24.96 -3.81 23.31
C GLU A 386 23.94 -4.15 24.42
N CYS A 387 24.18 -5.19 25.21
CA CYS A 387 23.13 -5.83 26.01
C CYS A 387 23.28 -5.74 27.54
N GLN A 388 24.39 -5.20 28.07
CA GLN A 388 24.71 -5.24 29.51
C GLN A 388 23.58 -4.76 30.44
N ARG A 389 22.83 -3.72 30.05
CA ARG A 389 21.71 -3.22 30.84
C ARG A 389 20.50 -4.13 30.78
N PHE A 390 20.19 -4.63 29.60
CA PHE A 390 19.07 -5.54 29.40
C PHE A 390 19.32 -6.90 30.06
N ASP A 391 20.57 -7.35 30.13
CA ASP A 391 20.99 -8.55 30.87
C ASP A 391 20.51 -8.50 32.34
N ARG A 392 20.69 -7.35 33.02
CA ARG A 392 20.25 -7.17 34.41
C ARG A 392 18.73 -7.29 34.54
N LEU A 393 18.00 -6.60 33.68
CA LEU A 393 16.54 -6.58 33.70
C LEU A 393 15.94 -7.97 33.41
N LEU A 394 16.51 -8.69 32.44
CA LEU A 394 16.10 -10.04 32.12
C LEU A 394 16.42 -11.01 33.27
N LEU A 395 17.57 -10.82 33.94
CA LEU A 395 17.94 -11.59 35.12
C LEU A 395 16.98 -11.37 36.30
N GLU A 396 16.62 -10.12 36.57
CA GLU A 396 15.63 -9.78 37.60
C GLU A 396 14.29 -10.45 37.27
N THR A 397 13.82 -10.34 36.02
CA THR A 397 12.58 -10.95 35.56
C THR A 397 12.60 -12.47 35.70
N HIS A 398 13.67 -13.13 35.26
CA HIS A 398 13.84 -14.58 35.37
C HIS A 398 13.86 -15.02 36.83
N THR A 399 14.59 -14.30 37.69
CA THR A 399 14.68 -14.61 39.13
C THR A 399 13.32 -14.51 39.82
N GLU A 400 12.54 -13.47 39.52
CA GLU A 400 11.20 -13.30 40.09
C GLU A 400 10.23 -14.41 39.66
N LEU A 401 10.24 -14.78 38.38
CA LEU A 401 9.37 -15.82 37.83
C LEU A 401 9.75 -17.22 38.34
N THR A 402 11.04 -17.54 38.35
CA THR A 402 11.54 -18.84 38.85
C THR A 402 11.34 -18.99 40.36
N THR A 403 11.57 -17.93 41.15
CA THR A 403 11.27 -17.92 42.60
C THR A 403 9.78 -18.14 42.87
N SER A 404 8.92 -17.59 42.00
CA SER A 404 7.47 -17.78 42.06
C SER A 404 6.99 -19.12 41.49
N LYS A 405 7.91 -20.02 41.10
CA LYS A 405 7.64 -21.32 40.46
C LYS A 405 6.79 -21.20 39.19
N MET A 406 6.91 -20.09 38.47
CA MET A 406 6.31 -19.92 37.15
C MET A 406 7.21 -20.61 36.12
N GLY A 407 6.62 -21.39 35.21
CA GLY A 407 7.35 -22.08 34.15
C GLY A 407 7.88 -21.08 33.12
N PHE A 408 9.06 -20.53 33.37
CA PHE A 408 9.75 -19.57 32.51
C PHE A 408 11.24 -19.90 32.48
N GLU A 409 11.80 -20.05 31.29
CA GLU A 409 13.23 -20.32 31.11
C GLU A 409 13.82 -19.43 30.01
N VAL A 410 15.07 -19.01 30.18
CA VAL A 410 15.80 -18.20 29.20
C VAL A 410 16.85 -19.07 28.49
N VAL A 411 16.83 -19.04 27.17
CA VAL A 411 17.84 -19.66 26.31
C VAL A 411 18.59 -18.57 25.56
N VAL A 412 19.87 -18.41 25.87
CA VAL A 412 20.77 -17.44 25.26
C VAL A 412 21.28 -17.96 23.93
N ILE A 413 21.18 -17.10 22.92
CA ILE A 413 21.71 -17.30 21.57
C ILE A 413 22.74 -16.19 21.35
N GLN A 414 24.01 -16.56 21.31
CA GLN A 414 25.15 -15.64 21.26
C GLN A 414 26.26 -16.15 20.34
N ASP A 415 27.20 -15.26 19.97
CA ASP A 415 28.40 -15.61 19.22
C ASP A 415 29.45 -16.32 20.12
N GLN A 416 30.25 -17.23 19.54
CA GLN A 416 31.25 -18.03 20.26
C GLN A 416 32.41 -17.21 20.84
N SER A 417 32.55 -15.95 20.42
CA SER A 417 33.57 -15.03 20.91
C SER A 417 33.29 -14.49 22.33
N GLU A 418 32.08 -14.71 22.86
CA GLU A 418 31.64 -14.17 24.15
C GLU A 418 31.92 -15.14 25.32
N THR A 419 32.63 -14.65 26.35
CA THR A 419 33.15 -15.48 27.46
C THR A 419 32.40 -15.30 28.79
N GLU A 420 31.44 -14.38 28.85
CA GLU A 420 30.73 -14.05 30.09
C GLU A 420 29.52 -14.96 30.30
N SER A 421 29.58 -15.81 31.33
CA SER A 421 28.50 -16.75 31.67
C SER A 421 27.35 -16.03 32.37
N LEU A 422 26.20 -15.94 31.70
CA LEU A 422 24.93 -15.62 32.34
C LEU A 422 24.37 -16.87 33.06
N PRO A 423 23.47 -16.73 34.04
CA PRO A 423 22.88 -17.87 34.76
C PRO A 423 21.76 -18.58 33.98
N PHE A 424 21.71 -18.38 32.66
CA PHE A 424 20.69 -18.92 31.77
C PHE A 424 21.20 -20.18 31.04
N LEU A 425 20.29 -20.87 30.35
CA LEU A 425 20.69 -21.91 29.39
C LEU A 425 21.27 -21.25 28.13
N THR A 426 22.20 -21.93 27.46
CA THR A 426 22.83 -21.44 26.23
C THR A 426 22.72 -22.47 25.11
N LEU A 427 22.36 -22.02 23.91
CA LEU A 427 22.44 -22.84 22.70
C LEU A 427 23.86 -22.76 22.13
N SER A 428 24.57 -23.89 22.11
CA SER A 428 25.98 -23.93 21.67
C SER A 428 26.18 -24.24 20.18
N ASP A 429 25.11 -24.67 19.48
CA ASP A 429 25.17 -24.95 18.05
C ASP A 429 25.06 -23.66 17.24
N TYR A 430 26.15 -23.33 16.56
CA TYR A 430 26.27 -22.13 15.74
C TYR A 430 25.29 -22.11 14.56
N ASN A 431 25.14 -23.25 13.86
CA ASN A 431 24.28 -23.32 12.68
C ASN A 431 22.81 -23.14 13.06
N THR A 432 22.40 -23.78 14.16
CA THR A 432 21.05 -23.62 14.71
C THR A 432 20.83 -22.16 15.19
N SER A 433 21.83 -21.55 15.82
CA SER A 433 21.76 -20.16 16.29
C SER A 433 21.56 -19.15 15.14
N GLU A 434 22.32 -19.30 14.06
CA GLU A 434 22.17 -18.45 12.86
C GLU A 434 20.81 -18.67 12.19
N SER A 435 20.38 -19.93 12.06
CA SER A 435 19.07 -20.29 11.51
C SER A 435 17.93 -19.68 12.33
N LEU A 436 18.01 -19.69 13.66
CA LEU A 436 17.00 -19.09 14.54
C LEU A 436 16.94 -17.57 14.40
N ALA A 437 18.08 -16.90 14.28
CA ALA A 437 18.13 -15.45 14.10
C ALA A 437 17.46 -15.03 12.77
N VAL A 438 17.69 -15.80 11.70
CA VAL A 438 17.02 -15.60 10.40
C VAL A 438 15.53 -15.91 10.51
N HIS A 439 15.15 -17.04 11.09
CA HIS A 439 13.76 -17.49 11.23
C HIS A 439 12.91 -16.47 11.99
N PHE A 440 13.41 -15.95 13.11
CA PHE A 440 12.73 -14.93 13.91
C PHE A 440 12.99 -13.49 13.44
N LYS A 441 13.67 -13.32 12.29
CA LYS A 441 13.94 -12.02 11.66
C LYS A 441 14.59 -11.03 12.64
N ILE A 442 15.55 -11.51 13.45
CA ILE A 442 16.26 -10.68 14.41
C ILE A 442 17.20 -9.73 13.67
N GLN A 443 16.96 -8.43 13.82
CA GLN A 443 17.70 -7.38 13.09
C GLN A 443 18.52 -6.48 14.01
N THR A 444 18.18 -6.43 15.30
CA THR A 444 18.83 -5.59 16.30
C THR A 444 18.93 -6.33 17.62
N PHE A 445 19.94 -5.97 18.41
CA PHE A 445 20.19 -6.53 19.73
C PHE A 445 19.84 -5.49 20.82
N PRO A 446 19.33 -5.92 21.99
CA PRO A 446 18.89 -7.27 22.31
C PRO A 446 17.69 -7.70 21.45
N GLY A 447 17.63 -8.98 21.06
CA GLY A 447 16.46 -9.57 20.41
C GLY A 447 15.78 -10.57 21.36
N LEU A 448 14.46 -10.51 21.50
CA LEU A 448 13.73 -11.35 22.45
C LEU A 448 12.48 -11.97 21.82
N VAL A 449 12.41 -13.29 21.80
CA VAL A 449 11.25 -14.05 21.31
C VAL A 449 10.71 -14.91 22.43
N LEU A 450 9.40 -14.82 22.70
CA LEU A 450 8.73 -15.68 23.68
C LEU A 450 8.01 -16.82 22.96
N ILE A 451 8.33 -18.06 23.34
CA ILE A 451 7.72 -19.28 22.83
C ILE A 451 6.93 -19.93 23.96
N GLY A 452 5.68 -20.31 23.68
CA GLY A 452 4.82 -20.98 24.63
C GLY A 452 5.18 -22.46 24.81
N PRO A 453 4.64 -23.13 25.84
CA PRO A 453 4.88 -24.56 26.09
C PRO A 453 4.49 -25.47 24.91
N ASN A 454 3.56 -25.02 24.07
CA ASN A 454 3.14 -25.74 22.86
C ASN A 454 4.10 -25.58 21.68
N GLY A 455 5.23 -24.88 21.85
CA GLY A 455 6.18 -24.59 20.78
C GLY A 455 5.76 -23.44 19.86
N LYS A 456 4.63 -22.78 20.10
CA LYS A 456 4.19 -21.63 19.29
C LYS A 456 4.77 -20.33 19.81
N THR A 457 5.16 -19.44 18.91
CA THR A 457 5.56 -18.07 19.27
C THR A 457 4.38 -17.32 19.91
N LEU A 458 4.56 -16.86 21.14
CA LEU A 458 3.62 -16.00 21.86
C LEU A 458 3.86 -14.53 21.52
N VAL A 459 5.12 -14.09 21.56
CA VAL A 459 5.51 -12.70 21.29
C VAL A 459 6.80 -12.71 20.45
N PRO A 460 6.74 -12.26 19.19
CA PRO A 460 7.90 -12.29 18.28
C PRO A 460 8.96 -11.22 18.59
N ASP A 461 8.57 -10.13 19.28
CA ASP A 461 9.50 -9.14 19.82
C ASP A 461 9.01 -8.66 21.20
N ALA A 462 9.65 -9.21 22.23
CA ALA A 462 9.32 -9.01 23.62
C ALA A 462 10.27 -8.05 24.36
N VAL A 463 11.19 -7.36 23.67
CA VAL A 463 12.17 -6.46 24.31
C VAL A 463 11.47 -5.36 25.12
N ASP A 464 10.56 -4.63 24.49
CA ASP A 464 9.81 -3.55 25.17
C ASP A 464 8.86 -4.10 26.23
N LEU A 465 8.29 -5.29 26.01
CA LEU A 465 7.41 -5.94 26.96
C LEU A 465 8.13 -6.21 28.28
N ILE A 466 9.34 -6.78 28.23
CA ILE A 466 10.17 -7.00 29.42
C ILE A 466 10.66 -5.67 30.01
N ARG A 467 11.05 -4.69 29.18
CA ARG A 467 11.45 -3.35 29.66
C ARG A 467 10.38 -2.63 30.47
N LEU A 468 9.13 -2.70 30.02
CA LEU A 468 8.05 -1.94 30.62
C LEU A 468 7.38 -2.67 31.79
N HIS A 469 7.36 -4.00 31.73
CA HIS A 469 6.52 -4.80 32.61
C HIS A 469 7.26 -5.90 33.38
N GLY A 470 8.44 -6.32 32.93
CA GLY A 470 9.22 -7.38 33.56
C GLY A 470 8.38 -8.65 33.79
N SER A 471 8.46 -9.21 35.00
CA SER A 471 7.70 -10.40 35.41
C SER A 471 6.19 -10.21 35.39
N ARG A 472 5.68 -8.98 35.53
CA ARG A 472 4.23 -8.68 35.57
C ARG A 472 3.53 -9.00 34.26
N ALA A 473 4.28 -9.08 33.16
CA ALA A 473 3.76 -9.46 31.86
C ALA A 473 3.44 -10.95 31.74
N TYR A 474 3.94 -11.81 32.62
CA TYR A 474 3.58 -13.22 32.65
C TYR A 474 2.06 -13.39 32.86
N PRO A 475 1.37 -14.29 32.14
CA PRO A 475 1.88 -15.35 31.25
C PRO A 475 2.09 -14.92 29.77
N PHE A 476 2.28 -13.64 29.50
CA PHE A 476 2.54 -13.07 28.16
C PHE A 476 1.42 -13.36 27.15
N THR A 477 0.19 -13.51 27.64
CA THR A 477 -0.98 -13.66 26.77
C THR A 477 -1.38 -12.32 26.17
N PRO A 478 -1.96 -12.29 24.96
CA PRO A 478 -2.45 -11.05 24.35
C PRO A 478 -3.38 -10.25 25.28
N VAL A 479 -4.27 -10.95 26.00
CA VAL A 479 -5.18 -10.34 26.98
C VAL A 479 -4.41 -9.67 28.12
N LYS A 480 -3.38 -10.34 28.68
CA LYS A 480 -2.59 -9.78 29.78
C LYS A 480 -1.76 -8.57 29.33
N ILE A 481 -1.17 -8.66 28.15
CA ILE A 481 -0.41 -7.57 27.54
C ILE A 481 -1.31 -6.36 27.31
N ALA A 482 -2.48 -6.55 26.70
CA ALA A 482 -3.46 -5.48 26.48
C ALA A 482 -3.94 -4.84 27.79
N GLU A 483 -4.13 -5.64 28.85
CA GLU A 483 -4.46 -5.13 30.19
C GLU A 483 -3.37 -4.19 30.72
N LEU A 484 -2.11 -4.62 30.65
CA LEU A 484 -0.96 -3.86 31.13
C LEU A 484 -0.72 -2.59 30.29
N GLU A 485 -0.85 -2.67 28.98
CA GLU A 485 -0.78 -1.53 28.08
C GLU A 485 -1.88 -0.51 28.42
N ARG A 486 -3.11 -0.96 28.69
CA ARG A 486 -4.21 -0.09 29.10
C ARG A 486 -3.91 0.60 30.44
N GLN A 487 -3.30 -0.10 31.40
CA GLN A 487 -2.87 0.50 32.66
C GLN A 487 -1.76 1.52 32.45
N LEU A 488 -0.78 1.20 31.61
CA LEU A 488 0.37 2.06 31.33
C LEU A 488 -0.04 3.32 30.57
N ARG A 489 -0.97 3.21 29.61
CA ARG A 489 -1.56 4.36 28.89
C ARG A 489 -2.23 5.36 29.85
N LYS A 490 -2.86 4.90 30.94
CA LYS A 490 -3.44 5.80 31.96
C LYS A 490 -2.37 6.58 32.74
N GLN A 491 -1.17 6.05 32.82
CA GLN A 491 -0.01 6.62 33.51
C GLN A 491 0.97 7.33 32.58
N GLN A 492 0.64 7.46 31.29
CA GLN A 492 1.50 8.12 30.31
C GLN A 492 1.81 9.56 30.73
N THR A 493 3.10 9.91 30.67
CA THR A 493 3.62 11.26 30.89
C THR A 493 4.64 11.62 29.82
N LEU A 494 4.97 12.91 29.71
CA LEU A 494 5.97 13.37 28.75
C LEU A 494 7.35 12.77 29.05
N LYS A 495 7.73 12.66 30.33
CA LYS A 495 8.98 12.01 30.76
C LYS A 495 9.00 10.54 30.37
N PHE A 496 7.90 9.81 30.58
CA PHE A 496 7.82 8.41 30.16
C PHE A 496 8.10 8.23 28.65
N LEU A 497 7.49 9.08 27.83
CA LEU A 497 7.62 9.02 26.37
C LEU A 497 9.01 9.45 25.90
N LEU A 498 9.49 10.59 26.39
CA LEU A 498 10.67 11.22 25.83
C LEU A 498 11.95 10.87 26.60
N CYS A 499 11.97 10.77 27.94
CA CYS A 499 13.18 10.42 28.70
C CYS A 499 13.63 8.97 28.46
N SER A 500 14.93 8.75 28.31
CA SER A 500 15.58 7.45 28.54
C SER A 500 16.38 7.50 29.85
N GLU A 501 16.99 6.38 30.25
CA GLU A 501 17.77 6.31 31.50
C GLU A 501 18.97 7.27 31.52
N ASP A 502 19.63 7.47 30.37
CA ASP A 502 20.85 8.30 30.27
C ASP A 502 20.61 9.69 29.68
N ARG A 503 19.38 9.99 29.25
CA ARG A 503 19.10 11.20 28.48
C ARG A 503 17.75 11.78 28.85
N ASP A 504 17.80 13.02 29.29
CA ASP A 504 16.66 13.82 29.73
C ASP A 504 16.55 15.15 28.99
N PHE A 505 17.23 15.26 27.84
CA PHE A 505 17.25 16.45 26.99
C PHE A 505 16.76 16.19 25.56
N LEU A 506 16.43 17.26 24.86
CA LEU A 506 16.17 17.33 23.43
C LEU A 506 17.18 18.27 22.77
N ILE A 507 17.34 18.13 21.46
CA ILE A 507 18.19 19.01 20.66
C ILE A 507 17.29 20.10 20.07
N GLY A 508 17.64 21.36 20.20
CA GLY A 508 16.97 22.47 19.55
C GLY A 508 17.68 22.90 18.26
N PRO A 509 17.18 23.95 17.60
CA PRO A 509 17.83 24.53 16.44
C PRO A 509 19.29 24.90 16.74
N ASN A 510 20.16 24.77 15.73
CA ASN A 510 21.60 25.03 15.81
C ASN A 510 22.36 24.19 16.86
N GLY A 511 21.81 23.04 17.26
CA GLY A 511 22.46 22.12 18.21
C GLY A 511 22.35 22.56 19.67
N SER A 512 21.46 23.49 20.00
CA SER A 512 21.14 23.83 21.39
C SER A 512 20.59 22.61 22.14
N ILE A 513 20.82 22.53 23.45
CA ILE A 513 20.30 21.44 24.29
C ILE A 513 19.22 22.01 25.20
N LYS A 514 18.05 21.35 25.23
CA LYS A 514 16.90 21.77 26.03
C LYS A 514 16.47 20.64 26.97
N ASN A 515 16.30 20.93 28.26
CA ASN A 515 15.90 19.90 29.21
C ASN A 515 14.42 19.56 29.08
N LEU A 516 14.06 18.28 29.28
CA LEU A 516 12.65 17.85 29.18
C LEU A 516 11.75 18.48 30.24
N SER A 517 12.30 18.95 31.36
CA SER A 517 11.56 19.73 32.37
C SER A 517 11.03 21.05 31.82
N GLU A 518 11.63 21.61 30.77
CA GLU A 518 11.17 22.85 30.13
C GLU A 518 9.94 22.67 29.24
N LEU A 519 9.53 21.42 29.00
CA LEU A 519 8.30 21.07 28.31
C LEU A 519 7.15 20.75 29.28
N GLU A 520 7.40 20.72 30.59
CA GLU A 520 6.35 20.48 31.59
C GLU A 520 5.27 21.58 31.51
N GLY A 521 4.01 21.16 31.42
CA GLY A 521 2.88 22.08 31.32
C GLY A 521 2.60 22.67 29.93
N LYS A 522 3.38 22.29 28.91
CA LYS A 522 3.16 22.72 27.51
C LYS A 522 2.39 21.66 26.72
N HIS A 523 1.62 22.11 25.74
CA HIS A 523 1.16 21.20 24.68
C HIS A 523 2.35 20.83 23.82
N VAL A 524 2.50 19.54 23.52
CA VAL A 524 3.63 19.01 22.76
C VAL A 524 3.12 18.20 21.58
N GLN A 525 3.59 18.51 20.38
CA GLN A 525 3.33 17.72 19.19
C GLN A 525 4.58 16.89 18.84
N LEU A 526 4.44 15.58 18.76
CA LEU A 526 5.47 14.70 18.26
C LEU A 526 5.31 14.58 16.74
N PHE A 527 6.30 15.06 16.00
CA PHE A 527 6.29 15.05 14.53
C PHE A 527 7.19 13.94 14.00
N PHE A 528 6.59 12.88 13.46
CA PHE A 528 7.28 11.76 12.85
C PHE A 528 7.40 12.02 11.34
N SER A 529 8.62 12.11 10.82
CA SER A 529 8.87 12.34 9.39
C SER A 529 10.28 11.89 9.01
N ALA A 530 10.55 11.84 7.70
CA ALA A 530 11.90 11.70 7.14
C ALA A 530 12.07 12.65 5.95
N LYS A 531 13.30 12.81 5.45
CA LYS A 531 13.62 13.63 4.28
C LYS A 531 13.00 13.09 2.99
N TYR A 532 12.87 11.77 2.85
CA TYR A 532 12.39 11.11 1.64
C TYR A 532 10.87 11.24 1.41
N THR A 533 10.11 11.69 2.41
CA THR A 533 8.65 11.80 2.31
C THR A 533 8.27 13.01 1.44
N LYS A 534 7.62 12.77 0.30
CA LYS A 534 7.30 13.81 -0.71
C LYS A 534 6.42 14.96 -0.18
N SER A 535 5.55 14.69 0.81
CA SER A 535 4.57 15.65 1.36
C SER A 535 5.08 16.47 2.56
N SER A 536 6.30 16.22 3.04
CA SER A 536 6.72 16.77 4.32
C SER A 536 7.22 18.22 4.26
N GLY A 537 7.72 18.67 3.11
CA GLY A 537 8.10 20.07 2.91
C GLY A 537 6.92 21.05 2.99
N ASP A 538 5.77 20.68 2.41
CA ASP A 538 4.54 21.48 2.50
C ASP A 538 3.97 21.50 3.91
N PHE A 539 4.00 20.34 4.58
CA PHE A 539 3.56 20.21 5.97
C PHE A 539 4.41 21.07 6.91
N VAL A 540 5.74 20.99 6.81
CA VAL A 540 6.66 21.80 7.64
C VAL A 540 6.40 23.30 7.42
N ARG A 541 6.26 23.75 6.16
CA ARG A 541 5.94 25.15 5.86
C ARG A 541 4.64 25.61 6.50
N ARG A 542 3.60 24.78 6.47
CA ARG A 542 2.29 25.09 7.08
C ARG A 542 2.32 25.12 8.60
N LEU A 543 3.19 24.34 9.24
CA LEU A 543 3.28 24.24 10.70
C LEU A 543 4.07 25.39 11.36
N ILE A 544 4.98 26.06 10.62
CA ILE A 544 5.82 27.14 11.16
C ILE A 544 4.97 28.27 11.77
N LYS A 545 3.98 28.77 11.02
CA LYS A 545 3.17 29.91 11.48
C LYS A 545 2.35 29.58 12.75
N PRO A 546 1.59 28.47 12.81
CA PRO A 546 0.92 28.05 14.05
C PRO A 546 1.88 27.83 15.23
N TYR A 547 3.07 27.28 14.98
CA TYR A 547 4.08 27.04 16.03
C TYR A 547 4.56 28.35 16.66
N GLU A 548 4.77 29.40 15.85
CA GLU A 548 5.16 30.74 16.34
C GLU A 548 4.03 31.46 17.08
N GLU A 549 2.77 31.23 16.70
CA GLU A 549 1.61 32.00 17.17
C GLU A 549 0.87 31.34 18.36
N LEU A 550 0.86 30.00 18.48
CA LEU A 550 -0.05 29.26 19.38
C LEU A 550 0.61 28.70 20.65
N GLY A 551 1.93 28.86 20.82
CA GLY A 551 2.62 28.58 22.08
C GLY A 551 2.71 27.10 22.51
N PHE A 552 2.62 26.16 21.56
CA PHE A 552 2.92 24.73 21.78
C PHE A 552 4.36 24.40 21.34
N GLU A 553 4.91 23.28 21.82
CA GLU A 553 6.23 22.79 21.40
C GLU A 553 6.09 21.66 20.38
N VAL A 554 6.97 21.62 19.38
CA VAL A 554 7.07 20.48 18.45
C VAL A 554 8.36 19.73 18.76
N VAL A 555 8.30 18.40 18.76
CA VAL A 555 9.46 17.50 18.89
C VAL A 555 9.52 16.62 17.66
N TYR A 556 10.52 16.84 16.82
CA TYR A 556 10.80 16.05 15.64
C TYR A 556 11.38 14.69 16.04
N ILE A 557 10.74 13.62 15.57
CA ILE A 557 11.15 12.23 15.71
C ILE A 557 11.56 11.74 14.33
N SER A 558 12.87 11.75 14.06
CA SER A 558 13.41 11.40 12.75
C SER A 558 13.25 9.92 12.44
N CYS A 559 12.78 9.65 11.22
CA CYS A 559 12.77 8.33 10.60
C CYS A 559 13.75 8.26 9.41
N ASP A 560 14.74 9.16 9.40
CA ASP A 560 15.79 9.19 8.39
C ASP A 560 16.74 7.99 8.54
N ILE A 561 17.21 7.46 7.42
CA ILE A 561 18.09 6.29 7.40
C ILE A 561 19.53 6.61 7.80
N ASN A 562 19.93 7.89 7.75
CA ASN A 562 21.28 8.31 8.07
C ASN A 562 21.32 9.74 8.65
N ARG A 563 22.40 10.03 9.37
CA ARG A 563 22.61 11.30 10.08
C ARG A 563 22.65 12.51 9.14
N GLN A 564 23.16 12.33 7.93
CA GLN A 564 23.22 13.41 6.94
C GLN A 564 21.83 13.87 6.52
N SER A 565 20.94 12.93 6.19
CA SER A 565 19.56 13.21 5.80
C SER A 565 18.78 13.88 6.94
N PHE A 566 18.99 13.39 8.17
CA PHE A 566 18.47 14.03 9.38
C PHE A 566 18.90 15.49 9.48
N ASN A 567 20.21 15.76 9.41
CA ASN A 567 20.75 17.11 9.57
C ASN A 567 20.19 18.07 8.50
N GLU A 568 20.27 17.68 7.22
CA GLU A 568 19.82 18.52 6.10
C GLU A 568 18.31 18.84 6.14
N TYR A 569 17.52 17.92 6.68
CA TYR A 569 16.07 18.10 6.79
C TYR A 569 15.68 18.88 8.05
N TYR A 570 16.30 18.55 9.19
CA TYR A 570 16.07 19.23 10.46
C TYR A 570 16.58 20.68 10.48
N GLU A 571 17.62 21.01 9.71
CA GLU A 571 18.13 22.39 9.58
C GLU A 571 17.06 23.42 9.18
N LYS A 572 15.99 22.95 8.51
CA LYS A 572 14.88 23.79 8.07
C LYS A 572 13.77 23.97 9.12
N MET A 573 13.91 23.36 10.29
CA MET A 573 12.86 23.28 11.31
C MET A 573 13.19 24.18 12.52
N PRO A 574 12.22 25.00 13.01
CA PRO A 574 12.45 25.90 14.14
C PRO A 574 12.23 25.26 15.53
N TRP A 575 11.93 23.97 15.58
CA TRP A 575 11.50 23.26 16.80
C TRP A 575 12.53 22.25 17.30
N LEU A 576 12.19 21.52 18.38
CA LEU A 576 13.07 20.56 19.03
C LEU A 576 13.12 19.23 18.27
N ALA A 577 14.12 18.40 18.52
CA ALA A 577 14.24 17.05 18.01
C ALA A 577 14.75 16.09 19.08
N LEU A 578 14.30 14.84 18.97
CA LEU A 578 14.99 13.73 19.62
C LEU A 578 16.34 13.50 18.91
N PRO A 579 17.43 13.22 19.65
CA PRO A 579 18.73 12.94 19.03
C PRO A 579 18.65 11.84 17.95
N PHE A 580 19.37 12.02 16.84
CA PHE A 580 19.42 11.01 15.80
C PHE A 580 20.01 9.69 16.33
N GLY A 581 19.26 8.60 16.17
CA GLY A 581 19.61 7.26 16.66
C GLY A 581 19.18 6.98 18.11
N ASP A 582 18.39 7.86 18.74
CA ASP A 582 17.88 7.65 20.09
C ASP A 582 16.96 6.43 20.19
N GLU A 583 17.11 5.63 21.25
CA GLU A 583 16.33 4.41 21.45
C GLU A 583 14.82 4.65 21.58
N LYS A 584 14.40 5.85 22.04
CA LYS A 584 12.98 6.18 22.17
C LYS A 584 12.30 6.35 20.83
N GLN A 585 13.04 6.54 19.74
CA GLN A 585 12.47 6.66 18.40
C GLN A 585 11.63 5.42 18.02
N LYS A 586 12.21 4.22 18.13
CA LYS A 586 11.50 2.97 17.81
C LYS A 586 10.34 2.70 18.77
N PHE A 587 10.57 2.95 20.06
CA PHE A 587 9.53 2.84 21.07
C PHE A 587 8.33 3.73 20.76
N LEU A 588 8.55 4.99 20.38
CA LEU A 588 7.49 5.94 20.06
C LEU A 588 6.71 5.54 18.79
N LEU A 589 7.41 5.07 17.74
CA LEU A 589 6.75 4.54 16.54
C LEU A 589 5.80 3.39 16.90
N ARG A 590 6.26 2.42 17.70
CA ARG A 590 5.45 1.28 18.15
C ARG A 590 4.32 1.72 19.09
N TRP A 591 4.61 2.58 20.06
CA TRP A 591 3.66 3.04 21.08
C TRP A 591 2.44 3.72 20.47
N PHE A 592 2.65 4.53 19.43
CA PHE A 592 1.59 5.24 18.72
C PHE A 592 1.09 4.52 17.46
N GLY A 593 1.64 3.35 17.13
CA GLY A 593 1.25 2.58 15.94
C GLY A 593 1.57 3.32 14.63
N ILE A 594 2.63 4.12 14.61
CA ILE A 594 3.05 4.90 13.44
C ILE A 594 3.64 3.95 12.42
N THR A 595 2.89 3.71 11.36
CA THR A 595 3.31 2.90 10.21
C THR A 595 3.52 3.75 8.96
N GLU A 596 3.05 5.00 8.99
CA GLU A 596 3.06 5.93 7.87
C GLU A 596 3.70 7.26 8.26
N LEU A 597 4.30 7.95 7.28
CA LEU A 597 4.98 9.23 7.46
C LEU A 597 4.60 10.21 6.34
N PRO A 598 4.46 11.52 6.63
CA PRO A 598 4.60 12.14 7.95
C PRO A 598 3.35 11.93 8.83
N GLN A 599 3.55 11.88 10.15
CA GLN A 599 2.45 11.80 11.13
C GLN A 599 2.71 12.71 12.33
N VAL A 600 1.65 13.26 12.94
CA VAL A 600 1.69 14.09 14.15
C VAL A 600 0.83 13.47 15.24
N VAL A 601 1.43 13.35 16.41
CA VAL A 601 0.75 12.96 17.65
C VAL A 601 0.70 14.16 18.58
N GLU A 602 -0.49 14.50 19.08
CA GLU A 602 -0.67 15.61 20.00
C GLU A 602 -0.71 15.13 21.44
N LEU A 603 0.09 15.79 22.29
CA LEU A 603 0.14 15.58 23.72
C LEU A 603 -0.35 16.84 24.45
N GLY A 604 -1.21 16.65 25.44
CA GLY A 604 -1.65 17.73 26.32
C GLY A 604 -0.57 18.13 27.33
N LYS A 605 -0.87 19.15 28.14
CA LYS A 605 0.03 19.71 29.17
C LYS A 605 0.56 18.71 30.20
N THR A 606 -0.15 17.60 30.38
CA THR A 606 0.22 16.50 31.29
C THR A 606 1.10 15.44 30.61
N GLY A 607 1.35 15.55 29.31
CA GLY A 607 2.02 14.53 28.49
C GLY A 607 1.12 13.37 28.08
N ARG A 608 -0.19 13.46 28.33
CA ARG A 608 -1.19 12.49 27.84
C ARG A 608 -1.53 12.74 26.38
N THR A 609 -1.76 11.66 25.64
CA THR A 609 -2.17 11.72 24.23
C THR A 609 -3.56 12.33 24.12
N ILE A 610 -3.68 13.35 23.28
CA ILE A 610 -4.96 13.93 22.86
C ILE A 610 -5.43 13.21 21.60
N THR A 611 -4.56 13.12 20.58
CA THR A 611 -4.86 12.43 19.32
C THR A 611 -3.59 11.90 18.66
N THR A 612 -3.73 10.80 17.91
CA THR A 612 -2.68 10.24 17.03
C THR A 612 -2.93 10.55 15.54
N ALA A 613 -4.01 11.25 15.22
CA ALA A 613 -4.44 11.61 13.87
C ALA A 613 -4.24 13.11 13.57
N GLY A 614 -3.12 13.70 14.00
CA GLY A 614 -2.93 15.15 13.98
C GLY A 614 -2.77 15.78 12.58
N VAL A 615 -2.35 15.03 11.56
CA VAL A 615 -2.08 15.58 10.22
C VAL A 615 -3.34 16.07 9.49
N PRO A 616 -4.43 15.28 9.40
CA PRO A 616 -5.71 15.78 8.87
C PRO A 616 -6.26 16.98 9.64
N PHE A 617 -6.02 17.03 10.96
CA PHE A 617 -6.55 18.06 11.84
C PHE A 617 -5.85 19.42 11.65
N LEU A 618 -4.53 19.44 11.43
CA LEU A 618 -3.74 20.66 11.19
C LEU A 618 -3.95 21.23 9.77
N ILE A 619 -4.31 20.39 8.80
CA ILE A 619 -4.59 20.80 7.42
C ILE A 619 -5.94 21.54 7.31
N ASN A 620 -6.91 21.23 8.19
CA ASN A 620 -8.28 21.73 8.12
C ASN A 620 -8.64 22.79 9.16
N ARG A 621 -7.70 23.22 10.01
CA ARG A 621 -7.99 24.18 11.09
C ARG A 621 -7.83 25.62 10.58
N GLU A 622 -8.94 26.23 10.15
CA GLU A 622 -9.04 27.69 10.17
C GLU A 622 -9.00 28.19 11.63
N VAL A 623 -8.32 29.31 11.82
CA VAL A 623 -8.02 29.89 13.14
C VAL A 623 -9.30 30.41 13.77
N GLU A 624 -10.01 29.58 14.53
CA GLU A 624 -10.81 29.95 15.71
C GLU A 624 -11.43 28.69 16.32
N GLU A 625 -10.87 28.22 17.44
CA GLU A 625 -11.62 27.81 18.63
C GLU A 625 -10.61 27.35 19.71
N VAL A 626 -10.80 27.95 20.88
CA VAL A 626 -10.01 27.73 22.10
C VAL A 626 -10.30 26.34 22.65
N LEU A 627 -9.24 25.70 23.14
CA LEU A 627 -9.23 24.46 23.91
C LEU A 627 -10.30 24.50 25.02
N ASP A 628 -11.33 23.66 24.90
CA ASP A 628 -12.16 23.29 26.05
C ASP A 628 -11.69 21.92 26.58
N ASP A 629 -11.03 21.97 27.73
CA ASP A 629 -10.43 20.85 28.44
C ASP A 629 -11.53 19.95 29.04
N ASN A 630 -12.32 19.21 28.26
CA ASN A 630 -13.23 18.16 28.80
C ASN A 630 -13.94 17.19 27.83
N GLN A 631 -13.39 16.87 26.65
CA GLN A 631 -13.93 15.75 25.86
C GLN A 631 -12.96 14.57 25.83
N MET A 632 -13.29 13.56 26.65
CA MET A 632 -12.65 12.25 26.65
C MET A 632 -13.09 11.47 25.40
N MET A 633 -12.15 10.88 24.67
CA MET A 633 -12.44 9.75 23.78
C MET A 633 -12.73 8.52 24.65
N ASN A 634 -13.95 7.98 24.54
CA ASN A 634 -14.35 6.75 25.20
C ASN A 634 -13.71 5.54 24.47
N PRO A 635 -13.18 4.51 25.14
CA PRO A 635 -12.44 3.41 24.49
C PRO A 635 -13.27 2.45 23.62
N GLU A 636 -14.57 2.67 23.47
CA GLU A 636 -15.52 1.73 22.84
C GLU A 636 -15.64 1.93 21.30
N ASP A 637 -15.11 3.00 20.73
CA ASP A 637 -15.34 3.33 19.31
C ASP A 637 -14.29 2.75 18.33
N ASN A 638 -13.35 1.91 18.81
CA ASN A 638 -12.31 1.26 17.99
C ASN A 638 -12.43 -0.28 17.97
N GLU A 639 -13.65 -0.82 18.08
CA GLU A 639 -13.87 -2.24 17.75
C GLU A 639 -13.95 -2.43 16.24
N VAL A 640 -13.00 -3.21 15.71
CA VAL A 640 -13.14 -3.96 14.47
C VAL A 640 -14.24 -5.00 14.69
N PRO A 641 -15.19 -5.23 13.76
CA PRO A 641 -16.22 -6.24 13.98
C PRO A 641 -15.59 -7.62 14.17
N ASP A 642 -15.91 -8.27 15.29
CA ASP A 642 -15.56 -9.65 15.57
C ASP A 642 -16.51 -10.56 14.78
N ASP A 643 -16.07 -11.03 13.61
CA ASP A 643 -16.72 -12.14 12.89
C ASP A 643 -16.45 -13.44 13.65
N ASN A 644 -17.09 -13.59 14.80
CA ASN A 644 -17.21 -14.84 15.56
C ASN A 644 -18.41 -14.79 16.52
N GLN A 645 -19.61 -14.55 16.00
CA GLN A 645 -20.83 -14.98 16.69
C GLN A 645 -21.05 -16.47 16.43
N MET A 646 -20.28 -17.31 17.12
CA MET A 646 -20.71 -18.67 17.40
C MET A 646 -21.72 -18.61 18.55
N MET A 647 -22.96 -19.00 18.22
CA MET A 647 -24.03 -19.27 19.17
C MET A 647 -23.53 -20.17 20.31
N ASN A 648 -23.72 -19.74 21.55
CA ASN A 648 -23.56 -20.59 22.73
C ASN A 648 -24.96 -20.96 23.25
N PRO A 649 -25.29 -22.25 23.41
CA PRO A 649 -26.62 -22.69 23.82
C PRO A 649 -26.67 -23.10 25.30
N GLU A 650 -27.26 -22.29 26.17
CA GLU A 650 -27.73 -22.62 27.54
C GLU A 650 -28.80 -21.56 27.86
N ASP A 651 -30.03 -21.78 28.34
CA ASP A 651 -30.78 -22.92 28.85
C ASP A 651 -32.26 -22.54 28.63
N ASP A 652 -33.09 -23.42 28.07
CA ASP A 652 -34.55 -23.30 28.21
C ASP A 652 -35.15 -24.71 28.37
N GLU A 653 -35.45 -24.99 29.63
CA GLU A 653 -36.54 -25.81 30.17
C GLU A 653 -37.04 -27.03 29.36
N VAL A 654 -36.75 -28.20 29.91
CA VAL A 654 -37.46 -29.45 29.66
C VAL A 654 -38.91 -29.35 30.18
N PRO A 655 -39.90 -29.82 29.40
CA PRO A 655 -40.95 -30.63 29.97
C PRO A 655 -40.97 -32.03 29.34
N ASP A 656 -41.03 -32.98 30.26
CA ASP A 656 -41.18 -34.42 30.13
C ASP A 656 -42.52 -34.79 29.47
N ASP A 657 -42.51 -35.71 28.49
CA ASP A 657 -43.44 -36.87 28.48
C ASP A 657 -43.19 -37.81 27.27
N ASN A 658 -42.73 -39.01 27.60
CA ASN A 658 -43.03 -40.32 27.01
C ASN A 658 -43.83 -40.40 25.69
N GLN A 659 -43.25 -41.05 24.67
CA GLN A 659 -43.76 -42.37 24.21
C GLN A 659 -42.83 -43.08 23.21
N MET A 660 -42.70 -44.38 23.43
CA MET A 660 -41.91 -45.38 22.71
C MET A 660 -42.49 -45.69 21.31
N MET A 661 -41.65 -46.06 20.33
CA MET A 661 -41.58 -47.43 19.74
C MET A 661 -40.84 -47.49 18.39
N ASN A 662 -39.79 -48.32 18.40
CA ASN A 662 -39.28 -49.31 17.45
C ASN A 662 -38.99 -49.02 15.94
N PRO A 663 -37.88 -49.59 15.40
CA PRO A 663 -37.47 -49.50 14.00
C PRO A 663 -37.73 -50.81 13.23
N GLU A 664 -38.37 -50.77 12.07
CA GLU A 664 -38.22 -51.76 10.99
C GLU A 664 -38.55 -51.06 9.66
N ASP A 665 -37.56 -50.93 8.77
CA ASP A 665 -37.59 -51.54 7.44
C ASP A 665 -36.41 -51.08 6.58
N GLU A 666 -35.60 -52.07 6.22
CA GLU A 666 -34.58 -52.09 5.18
C GLU A 666 -35.20 -51.74 3.81
N VAL A 667 -34.48 -51.00 2.95
CA VAL A 667 -34.27 -51.42 1.55
C VAL A 667 -32.90 -50.91 1.06
N VAL A 668 -32.03 -51.87 0.77
CA VAL A 668 -30.76 -51.80 0.05
C VAL A 668 -31.02 -51.46 -1.43
N LEU A 669 -30.12 -50.75 -2.12
CA LEU A 669 -29.59 -51.19 -3.43
C LEU A 669 -28.39 -50.33 -3.86
N ASP A 670 -27.31 -51.07 -4.08
CA ASP A 670 -26.00 -50.74 -4.64
C ASP A 670 -26.08 -50.65 -6.18
N ASP A 671 -25.14 -49.93 -6.79
CA ASP A 671 -24.30 -50.41 -7.91
C ASP A 671 -23.71 -49.26 -8.75
N ASN A 672 -22.37 -49.24 -8.73
CA ASN A 672 -21.51 -48.72 -9.78
C ASN A 672 -21.80 -49.37 -11.14
N GLN A 673 -21.73 -48.61 -12.24
CA GLN A 673 -21.02 -49.05 -13.45
C GLN A 673 -20.73 -47.92 -14.46
N MET A 674 -19.47 -47.89 -14.90
CA MET A 674 -18.93 -47.17 -16.04
C MET A 674 -19.52 -47.68 -17.37
N MET A 675 -19.46 -46.87 -18.45
CA MET A 675 -19.20 -47.31 -19.83
C MET A 675 -18.75 -46.11 -20.70
N ASN A 676 -17.77 -46.38 -21.57
CA ASN A 676 -17.18 -45.51 -22.61
C ASN A 676 -17.61 -46.09 -24.00
N PRO A 677 -17.02 -45.68 -25.15
CA PRO A 677 -17.61 -44.94 -26.27
C PRO A 677 -17.91 -45.79 -27.54
N GLU A 678 -18.17 -45.08 -28.66
CA GLU A 678 -18.24 -45.51 -30.09
C GLU A 678 -19.66 -45.55 -30.71
N ASP A 679 -19.95 -44.64 -31.65
CA ASP A 679 -20.10 -44.99 -33.07
C ASP A 679 -20.19 -43.73 -33.96
N GLU A 680 -19.50 -43.83 -35.09
CA GLU A 680 -19.37 -42.87 -36.19
C GLU A 680 -20.65 -42.76 -37.03
N GLU A 681 -20.90 -41.60 -37.65
CA GLU A 681 -21.34 -41.58 -39.05
C GLU A 681 -20.95 -40.27 -39.76
N VAL A 682 -20.55 -40.47 -41.02
CA VAL A 682 -19.78 -39.60 -41.91
C VAL A 682 -20.71 -38.85 -42.86
N LEU A 683 -20.44 -37.55 -43.11
CA LEU A 683 -20.69 -36.95 -44.43
C LEU A 683 -19.57 -35.94 -44.78
N ASP A 684 -18.83 -36.31 -45.82
CA ASP A 684 -17.78 -35.58 -46.53
C ASP A 684 -18.41 -34.60 -47.54
N ASP A 685 -17.85 -33.39 -47.65
CA ASP A 685 -17.62 -32.76 -48.95
C ASP A 685 -16.59 -31.62 -48.82
N ASN A 686 -15.44 -31.87 -49.44
CA ASN A 686 -14.34 -30.94 -49.67
C ASN A 686 -14.70 -29.92 -50.78
N GLN A 687 -14.48 -28.61 -50.54
CA GLN A 687 -13.50 -27.76 -51.27
C GLN A 687 -13.69 -26.24 -51.01
N PRO A 688 -12.63 -25.42 -51.23
CA PRO A 688 -12.36 -24.20 -50.47
C PRO A 688 -12.84 -22.93 -51.18
N ASN A 689 -13.24 -21.92 -50.39
CA ASN A 689 -13.25 -20.54 -50.84
C ASN A 689 -12.16 -19.77 -50.09
N ASN A 690 -11.22 -19.25 -50.87
CA ASN A 690 -10.30 -18.20 -50.50
C ASN A 690 -11.08 -17.01 -49.94
N ASP A 691 -10.69 -16.53 -48.75
CA ASP A 691 -10.70 -15.10 -48.49
C ASP A 691 -9.52 -14.77 -47.56
N GLU A 692 -8.68 -13.85 -48.06
CA GLU A 692 -7.50 -13.32 -47.40
C GLU A 692 -7.92 -12.49 -46.17
N GLY A 693 -7.88 -13.11 -44.99
CA GLY A 693 -8.02 -12.44 -43.70
C GLY A 693 -6.67 -12.32 -43.01
N ARG A 694 -5.95 -11.23 -43.27
CA ARG A 694 -4.73 -10.77 -42.60
C ARG A 694 -4.87 -10.89 -41.06
N THR A 695 -4.19 -11.86 -40.44
CA THR A 695 -4.05 -11.95 -38.99
C THR A 695 -3.04 -10.91 -38.53
N ASP A 696 -3.52 -9.79 -38.00
CA ASP A 696 -2.70 -8.73 -37.42
C ASP A 696 -2.26 -9.13 -36.00
N THR A 697 -0.98 -9.47 -35.86
CA THR A 697 -0.32 -9.91 -34.62
C THR A 697 0.30 -8.74 -33.85
N THR A 698 -0.51 -7.75 -33.46
CA THR A 698 -0.10 -6.56 -32.68
C THR A 698 -1.03 -6.31 -31.47
N ALA A 699 -1.50 -7.37 -30.83
CA ALA A 699 -2.71 -7.29 -30.01
C ALA A 699 -2.53 -7.28 -28.48
N GLY A 700 -1.30 -7.25 -27.94
CA GLY A 700 -1.07 -7.25 -26.49
C GLY A 700 -1.14 -5.84 -25.89
N LEU A 701 -0.19 -4.99 -26.26
CA LEU A 701 0.02 -3.65 -25.70
C LEU A 701 -0.98 -2.60 -26.23
N ASP A 702 -1.41 -2.69 -27.50
CA ASP A 702 -2.43 -1.78 -28.04
C ASP A 702 -3.83 -2.01 -27.43
N ARG A 703 -4.08 -3.21 -26.86
CA ARG A 703 -5.30 -3.48 -26.09
C ARG A 703 -5.27 -2.89 -24.68
N LEU A 704 -4.10 -2.69 -24.08
CA LEU A 704 -3.94 -1.99 -22.80
C LEU A 704 -4.16 -0.48 -22.98
N ARG A 705 -3.60 0.10 -24.06
CA ARG A 705 -3.86 1.49 -24.48
C ARG A 705 -5.35 1.81 -24.65
N HIS A 706 -6.08 0.88 -25.27
CA HIS A 706 -7.51 1.05 -25.51
C HIS A 706 -8.37 0.87 -24.23
N LEU A 707 -7.82 0.20 -23.20
CA LEU A 707 -8.47 0.00 -21.90
C LEU A 707 -8.31 1.23 -20.97
N LEU A 708 -7.23 2.02 -21.14
CA LEU A 708 -6.87 3.11 -20.22
C LEU A 708 -6.98 4.53 -20.80
N MET A 709 -7.29 4.68 -22.10
CA MET A 709 -7.68 5.96 -22.73
C MET A 709 -6.79 7.15 -22.35
N LEU A 710 -5.49 7.04 -22.61
CA LEU A 710 -4.58 8.18 -22.59
C LEU A 710 -4.22 8.53 -24.04
N GLU A 711 -4.55 9.75 -24.48
CA GLU A 711 -4.00 10.32 -25.72
C GLU A 711 -2.58 10.85 -25.41
N GLU A 712 -1.60 10.50 -26.25
CA GLU A 712 -0.25 11.06 -26.17
C GLU A 712 -0.28 12.55 -26.58
N GLU A 713 0.26 13.42 -25.72
CA GLU A 713 0.98 14.60 -26.23
C GLU A 713 2.40 14.13 -26.60
N GLU A 714 2.73 14.19 -27.89
CA GLU A 714 4.10 14.01 -28.37
C GLU A 714 4.98 15.15 -27.82
N GLU A 715 5.64 14.93 -26.68
CA GLU A 715 6.85 15.68 -26.37
C GLU A 715 8.01 15.12 -27.23
N ASN A 716 8.29 15.82 -28.32
CA ASN A 716 9.53 15.67 -29.07
C ASN A 716 10.72 16.05 -28.17
N GLU A 717 11.39 15.07 -27.58
CA GLU A 717 12.78 15.21 -27.13
C GLU A 717 13.67 14.41 -28.09
N GLU A 718 14.52 15.14 -28.80
CA GLU A 718 15.39 14.66 -29.88
C GLU A 718 16.35 13.54 -29.43
N ASP A 719 16.51 12.55 -30.32
CA ASP A 719 17.48 11.47 -30.24
C ASP A 719 18.93 12.00 -30.22
N GLU A 720 19.68 11.77 -29.14
CA GLU A 720 21.15 11.77 -29.17
C GLU A 720 21.68 10.34 -29.15
N ASP A 721 21.73 9.70 -30.32
CA ASP A 721 22.43 8.44 -30.53
C ASP A 721 23.88 8.67 -31.00
N MET A 722 24.81 8.25 -30.14
CA MET A 722 26.15 7.70 -30.36
C MET A 722 27.06 8.20 -31.51
N LEU A 723 28.23 8.73 -31.14
CA LEU A 723 29.47 8.60 -31.93
C LEU A 723 30.34 7.44 -31.40
N VAL A 724 30.20 6.28 -32.04
CA VAL A 724 31.17 5.18 -31.96
C VAL A 724 32.26 5.42 -33.00
N PHE A 725 33.53 5.58 -32.58
CA PHE A 725 34.67 5.64 -33.50
C PHE A 725 35.35 4.27 -33.60
N HIS A 726 35.42 3.73 -34.83
CA HIS A 726 36.29 2.61 -35.20
C HIS A 726 37.74 3.10 -35.46
N PRO A 727 38.77 2.27 -35.19
CA PRO A 727 40.17 2.64 -35.39
C PRO A 727 40.63 2.29 -36.82
N LEU A 728 41.33 3.22 -37.49
CA LEU A 728 42.14 2.93 -38.67
C LEU A 728 43.46 3.71 -38.66
N GLU A 729 44.47 3.05 -39.21
CA GLU A 729 45.91 3.21 -39.06
C GLU A 729 46.56 4.36 -39.85
N ASP A 730 47.73 4.79 -39.33
CA ASP A 730 48.96 5.28 -39.97
C ASP A 730 48.95 6.29 -41.14
N HIS A 731 49.53 7.48 -40.90
CA HIS A 731 50.88 7.89 -41.35
C HIS A 731 51.02 9.41 -41.63
N GLN A 732 52.04 9.97 -40.96
CA GLN A 732 52.96 11.06 -41.35
C GLN A 732 52.54 12.56 -41.36
N ASN A 733 53.34 13.29 -40.57
CA ASN A 733 53.85 14.66 -40.76
C ASN A 733 52.86 15.83 -40.68
N ASN A 734 52.82 16.52 -39.54
CA ASN A 734 53.62 17.74 -39.34
C ASN A 734 53.44 18.32 -37.93
N ASN A 735 54.51 18.95 -37.44
CA ASN A 735 54.63 19.58 -36.14
C ASN A 735 53.65 20.74 -35.95
N GLU A 736 52.67 20.57 -35.05
CA GLU A 736 52.07 21.61 -34.20
C GLU A 736 50.95 20.96 -33.38
N GLY A 737 51.22 20.54 -32.14
CA GLY A 737 50.19 19.88 -31.33
C GLY A 737 50.61 19.18 -30.04
N GLN A 738 51.76 19.51 -29.45
CA GLN A 738 52.24 18.89 -28.19
C GLN A 738 51.90 19.66 -26.92
N ILE A 739 50.81 20.45 -26.92
CA ILE A 739 50.26 21.07 -25.70
C ILE A 739 48.82 20.59 -25.40
N GLY A 740 48.13 19.94 -26.35
CA GLY A 740 46.74 19.47 -26.17
C GLY A 740 46.56 18.13 -25.43
N LEU A 741 47.57 17.26 -25.41
CA LEU A 741 47.44 15.90 -24.85
C LEU A 741 47.68 15.82 -23.33
N GLY A 742 48.26 16.85 -22.72
CA GLY A 742 48.42 16.92 -21.26
C GLY A 742 47.16 17.36 -20.50
N LEU A 743 46.33 18.21 -21.11
CA LEU A 743 45.10 18.69 -20.48
C LEU A 743 43.96 17.66 -20.53
N LEU A 744 43.90 16.82 -21.56
CA LEU A 744 42.85 15.79 -21.67
C LEU A 744 43.00 14.67 -20.63
N PHE A 745 44.22 14.37 -20.18
CA PHE A 745 44.47 13.35 -19.16
C PHE A 745 44.16 13.84 -17.73
N MET A 746 44.21 15.15 -17.49
CA MET A 746 43.82 15.76 -16.19
C MET A 746 42.30 15.79 -15.99
N ILE A 747 41.50 15.77 -17.06
CA ILE A 747 40.02 15.83 -16.98
C ILE A 747 39.41 14.50 -16.50
N HIS A 748 40.16 13.39 -16.56
CA HIS A 748 39.71 12.08 -16.09
C HIS A 748 39.89 11.83 -14.58
N VAL A 749 40.42 12.80 -13.81
CA VAL A 749 40.67 12.63 -12.36
C VAL A 749 39.94 13.64 -11.46
N LEU A 750 39.14 14.55 -12.02
CA LEU A 750 38.43 15.59 -11.25
C LEU A 750 36.92 15.31 -11.14
N ASN A 751 36.39 15.43 -9.92
CA ASN A 751 34.97 15.20 -9.60
C ASN A 751 34.07 16.26 -10.25
N PHE A 752 32.77 15.95 -10.37
CA PHE A 752 31.75 16.74 -11.08
C PHE A 752 31.73 18.24 -10.72
N TYR A 753 31.99 18.60 -9.46
CA TYR A 753 32.06 19.99 -9.02
C TYR A 753 33.21 20.79 -9.67
N ASP A 754 34.37 20.17 -9.86
CA ASP A 754 35.52 20.86 -10.48
C ASP A 754 35.28 21.11 -11.98
N ARG A 755 34.49 20.24 -12.63
CA ARG A 755 34.08 20.41 -14.04
C ARG A 755 33.12 21.59 -14.21
N ILE A 756 32.19 21.78 -13.27
CA ILE A 756 31.28 22.93 -13.26
C ILE A 756 32.05 24.22 -13.00
N VAL A 757 33.01 24.22 -12.07
CA VAL A 757 33.84 25.42 -11.80
C VAL A 757 34.68 25.78 -13.03
N LEU A 758 35.27 24.82 -13.73
CA LEU A 758 36.01 25.06 -14.97
C LEU A 758 35.13 25.58 -16.12
N LEU A 759 33.88 25.10 -16.21
CA LEU A 759 32.89 25.59 -17.17
C LEU A 759 32.47 27.03 -16.85
N ILE A 760 32.19 27.34 -15.58
CA ILE A 760 31.85 28.70 -15.12
C ILE A 760 33.03 29.65 -15.36
N MET A 761 34.27 29.22 -15.12
CA MET A 761 35.45 30.03 -15.38
C MET A 761 35.70 30.25 -16.88
N HIS A 762 35.39 29.27 -17.74
CA HIS A 762 35.43 29.46 -19.20
C HIS A 762 34.33 30.40 -19.69
N VAL A 763 33.11 30.28 -19.16
CA VAL A 763 32.00 31.19 -19.49
C VAL A 763 32.30 32.62 -19.00
N LEU A 764 32.93 32.78 -17.82
CA LEU A 764 33.38 34.07 -17.32
C LEU A 764 34.54 34.66 -18.14
N ALA A 765 35.47 33.83 -18.64
CA ALA A 765 36.54 34.28 -19.53
C ALA A 765 35.99 34.76 -20.88
N ILE A 766 35.03 34.03 -21.46
CA ILE A 766 34.32 34.43 -22.68
C ILE A 766 33.53 35.73 -22.45
N PHE A 767 32.89 35.87 -21.28
CA PHE A 767 32.20 37.12 -20.91
C PHE A 767 33.18 38.29 -20.74
N LEU A 768 34.36 38.08 -20.16
CA LEU A 768 35.37 39.12 -19.99
C LEU A 768 36.01 39.54 -21.33
N ASP A 769 36.20 38.61 -22.26
CA ASP A 769 36.63 38.93 -23.64
C ASP A 769 35.53 39.67 -24.42
N PHE A 770 34.26 39.32 -24.22
CA PHE A 770 33.12 40.00 -24.86
C PHE A 770 32.93 41.46 -24.37
N PHE A 771 33.31 41.76 -23.12
CA PHE A 771 33.30 43.12 -22.55
C PHE A 771 34.63 43.88 -22.71
N SER A 772 35.69 43.23 -23.20
CA SER A 772 36.97 43.85 -23.54
C SER A 772 36.91 44.64 -24.86
N ASP A 773 36.02 44.25 -25.79
CA ASP A 773 35.93 44.83 -27.14
C ASP A 773 34.87 45.94 -27.30
N ASN A 774 34.21 46.40 -26.23
CA ASN A 774 33.33 47.57 -26.25
C ASN A 774 33.72 48.59 -25.18
N ARG A 775 34.93 49.14 -25.30
CA ARG A 775 35.26 50.47 -24.77
C ARG A 775 35.23 51.49 -25.90
N ASP A 776 34.09 52.16 -26.04
CA ASP A 776 33.97 53.58 -26.37
C ASP A 776 32.71 54.14 -25.70
#